data_AF-A0A0Q1FTJ4-F1
#
_entry.id   AF-A0A0Q1FTJ4-F1
#
_cell.length_a   1.000
_cell.length_b   1.000
_cell.length_c   1.000
_cell.angle_alpha   90.00
_cell.angle_beta   90.00
_cell.angle_gamma   90.00
#
_symmetry.space_group_name_H-M   'P 1'
#
loop_
_entity.id
_entity.type
_entity.pdbx_description
1 polymer ?
#
loop_
_entity_poly.entity_id
_entity_poly.type
_entity_poly.pdbx_seq_one_letter_code
_entity_poly.pdbx_strand_id
1 'polypeptide(L)'
;MQRGIKKRKKDEGKMKIINGLRKLSILLILSALLFFINVIPSFATDPCTGGTATIDGNYTVRTFTSSGTFSCTSNITVDYLVVAGGGGGGNNGGGGGGGGYRYGQGYSITANTPYSVTVGNGGSGGINGSPTYDSGTNGENSVFDTVIALGGGYGGGAGKDGSNGGCGGSGGWGAGTGTSGGFGSVGPPRQGYDGAGGAGSGCYSSGGGGGASSNGNSYSGANGGAGGAGIANNISGTTETYTGGGGGGGCYTGGAGGSGGGGNGSGGTGTAVAGTSNSGGGGGNLGKAGANGGSGIVIVRYLTSGSPTTYTITASAGSNGSISPSGDVTVSSGASQEFTITPSSGYVVSDVLVDGTSVGAVSSYTLSNVTANHTISASFVLTGGSYNPVTGNLKYYYDDLNRLVFIEDTTAVKLVEYQYDEVGNRTQKNTYNSSYLIMAKSGNNGTISSLGATIVPQGSGQTYTYNINPSTGYVVTDVKVDGVSVGAVTSYTFNSVNSSHTISATFTAVDISIGNTYYSSLQAAYDAASDGSTIKVTAKNLAENLSVNRNISVNLEGGYNQEHTSIVGDTELKGIIQTFSDGGTLTIKNFILQTLQPQVMTLDLQVAASSDDIQVNWSGSAWAGNLAADKLLAGYTNTSFFKRGGGLRFQNVTVPHGATISTAYLQLTCRTASTSTGVKTRIIGNLTPNAATFSSIEDYQSRRGTDAGGTNNDNRTVAQVDWDDIESWILDQQYNSPEIKTIIQEIVNQTNWVVGNSLALFWDDHEGRSSEYRDAYSYDGSTIKAAKLHIEYY
;
A
#
# COMPACT_ATOMS: atom_id res chain seq x y z
N MET A 1 -45.91 -36.50 -60.92
CA MET A 1 -44.69 -35.66 -60.78
C MET A 1 -44.85 -34.41 -59.89
N GLN A 2 -45.98 -33.69 -59.87
CA GLN A 2 -46.09 -32.43 -59.11
C GLN A 2 -46.12 -32.55 -57.56
N ARG A 3 -46.48 -33.70 -56.98
CA ARG A 3 -46.47 -33.91 -55.52
C ARG A 3 -45.06 -34.09 -54.91
N GLY A 4 -44.11 -34.64 -55.67
CA GLY A 4 -42.72 -34.82 -55.21
C GLY A 4 -41.91 -33.52 -55.19
N ILE A 5 -42.22 -32.60 -56.10
CA ILE A 5 -41.54 -31.30 -56.23
C ILE A 5 -41.92 -30.35 -55.07
N LYS A 6 -43.17 -30.40 -54.59
CA LYS A 6 -43.60 -29.61 -53.42
C LYS A 6 -42.98 -30.08 -52.10
N LYS A 7 -42.71 -31.38 -51.95
CA LYS A 7 -42.06 -31.93 -50.74
C LYS A 7 -40.56 -31.60 -50.71
N ARG A 8 -39.85 -31.74 -51.85
CA ARG A 8 -38.44 -31.31 -51.98
C ARG A 8 -38.23 -29.82 -51.71
N LYS A 9 -39.09 -28.93 -52.24
CA LYS A 9 -38.98 -27.48 -51.97
C LYS A 9 -39.25 -27.11 -50.50
N LYS A 10 -40.11 -27.86 -49.79
CA LYS A 10 -40.42 -27.64 -48.38
C LYS A 10 -39.26 -28.11 -47.47
N ASP A 11 -38.62 -29.22 -47.83
CA ASP A 11 -37.48 -29.76 -47.09
C ASP A 11 -36.19 -28.95 -47.36
N GLU A 12 -35.99 -28.42 -48.58
CA GLU A 12 -34.92 -27.45 -48.89
C GLU A 12 -35.10 -26.11 -48.16
N GLY A 13 -36.33 -25.63 -48.02
CA GLY A 13 -36.64 -24.41 -47.25
C GLY A 13 -36.34 -24.59 -45.75
N LYS A 14 -36.69 -25.74 -45.17
CA LYS A 14 -36.38 -26.06 -43.77
C LYS A 14 -34.87 -26.22 -43.53
N MET A 15 -34.14 -26.82 -44.47
CA MET A 15 -32.68 -26.98 -44.37
C MET A 15 -31.94 -25.64 -44.48
N LYS A 16 -32.43 -24.71 -45.32
CA LYS A 16 -31.90 -23.33 -45.41
C LYS A 16 -32.15 -22.52 -44.14
N ILE A 17 -33.30 -22.70 -43.49
CA ILE A 17 -33.63 -22.02 -42.22
C ILE A 17 -32.79 -22.57 -41.06
N ILE A 18 -32.57 -23.90 -40.99
CA ILE A 18 -31.74 -24.53 -39.95
C ILE A 18 -30.25 -24.17 -40.13
N ASN A 19 -29.74 -24.12 -41.37
CA ASN A 19 -28.39 -23.64 -41.66
C ASN A 19 -28.23 -22.13 -41.45
N GLY A 20 -29.30 -21.35 -41.66
CA GLY A 20 -29.37 -19.92 -41.34
C GLY A 20 -29.35 -19.66 -39.84
N LEU A 21 -30.11 -20.43 -39.04
CA LEU A 21 -30.14 -20.35 -37.58
C LEU A 21 -28.84 -20.85 -36.93
N ARG A 22 -28.17 -21.88 -37.50
CA ARG A 22 -26.83 -22.30 -37.06
C ARG A 22 -25.76 -21.27 -37.42
N LYS A 23 -25.83 -20.62 -38.58
CA LYS A 23 -24.98 -19.47 -38.92
C LYS A 23 -25.29 -18.26 -38.04
N LEU A 24 -26.55 -17.98 -37.69
CA LEU A 24 -26.92 -16.87 -36.81
C LEU A 24 -26.51 -17.13 -35.35
N SER A 25 -26.54 -18.38 -34.90
CA SER A 25 -26.04 -18.77 -33.56
C SER A 25 -24.52 -18.74 -33.50
N ILE A 26 -23.82 -19.18 -34.55
CA ILE A 26 -22.36 -19.09 -34.64
C ILE A 26 -21.91 -17.63 -34.87
N LEU A 27 -22.71 -16.79 -35.54
CA LEU A 27 -22.41 -15.37 -35.74
C LEU A 27 -22.78 -14.51 -34.52
N LEU A 28 -23.80 -14.89 -33.72
CA LEU A 28 -24.04 -14.28 -32.41
C LEU A 28 -22.97 -14.70 -31.39
N ILE A 29 -22.50 -15.96 -31.44
CA ILE A 29 -21.39 -16.43 -30.60
C ILE A 29 -20.05 -15.83 -31.07
N LEU A 30 -19.81 -15.64 -32.37
CA LEU A 30 -18.63 -14.89 -32.86
C LEU A 30 -18.75 -13.38 -32.63
N SER A 31 -19.94 -12.78 -32.64
CA SER A 31 -20.11 -11.36 -32.31
C SER A 31 -19.97 -11.11 -30.81
N ALA A 32 -20.36 -12.06 -29.96
CA ALA A 32 -20.08 -12.01 -28.53
C ALA A 32 -18.59 -12.33 -28.21
N LEU A 33 -17.90 -13.07 -29.09
CA LEU A 33 -16.46 -13.36 -28.96
C LEU A 33 -15.56 -12.29 -29.58
N LEU A 34 -16.06 -11.47 -30.52
CA LEU A 34 -15.34 -10.30 -31.08
C LEU A 34 -15.71 -8.96 -30.41
N PHE A 35 -16.70 -8.91 -29.51
CA PHE A 35 -17.00 -7.71 -28.70
C PHE A 35 -16.26 -7.68 -27.35
N PHE A 36 -15.38 -8.66 -27.09
CA PHE A 36 -14.48 -8.69 -25.93
C PHE A 36 -13.00 -8.53 -26.29
N ILE A 37 -12.69 -8.19 -27.54
CA ILE A 37 -11.33 -7.85 -27.96
C ILE A 37 -11.34 -6.36 -28.36
N ASN A 38 -10.70 -5.53 -27.53
CA ASN A 38 -10.52 -4.08 -27.63
C ASN A 38 -11.48 -3.16 -26.85
N VAL A 39 -11.80 -3.50 -25.60
CA VAL A 39 -11.66 -2.55 -24.48
C VAL A 39 -11.11 -3.30 -23.27
N ILE A 40 -9.89 -3.81 -23.41
CA ILE A 40 -9.03 -3.91 -22.24
C ILE A 40 -8.41 -2.52 -22.19
N PRO A 41 -8.67 -1.64 -21.20
CA PRO A 41 -7.75 -0.53 -20.99
C PRO A 41 -6.38 -1.20 -20.94
N SER A 42 -5.38 -0.70 -21.67
CA SER A 42 -4.05 -1.33 -21.66
C SER A 42 -3.54 -1.31 -20.22
N PHE A 43 -3.93 -2.33 -19.44
CA PHE A 43 -3.46 -2.58 -18.10
C PHE A 43 -1.97 -2.75 -18.32
N ALA A 44 -1.18 -1.99 -17.54
CA ALA A 44 0.26 -2.14 -17.47
C ALA A 44 0.55 -3.64 -17.55
N THR A 45 1.28 -4.05 -18.59
CA THR A 45 1.58 -5.47 -18.81
C THR A 45 2.18 -5.98 -17.51
N ASP A 46 1.48 -6.91 -16.85
CA ASP A 46 1.92 -7.47 -15.58
C ASP A 46 3.41 -7.82 -15.73
N PRO A 47 4.30 -7.09 -15.03
CA PRO A 47 5.71 -7.14 -15.33
C PRO A 47 6.29 -8.50 -14.96
N CYS A 48 5.56 -9.31 -14.18
CA CYS A 48 6.05 -10.60 -13.74
C CYS A 48 5.22 -11.76 -14.28
N THR A 49 5.82 -12.95 -14.26
CA THR A 49 5.19 -14.22 -14.67
C THR A 49 5.52 -15.31 -13.66
N GLY A 50 4.80 -16.43 -13.75
CA GLY A 50 4.87 -17.52 -12.79
C GLY A 50 3.70 -17.52 -11.81
N GLY A 51 3.29 -18.72 -11.37
CA GLY A 51 2.16 -18.91 -10.47
C GLY A 51 0.82 -18.46 -11.08
N THR A 52 -0.24 -18.63 -10.29
CA THR A 52 -1.56 -18.09 -10.59
C THR A 52 -1.61 -16.63 -10.16
N ALA A 53 -2.05 -15.73 -11.05
CA ALA A 53 -2.15 -14.30 -10.77
C ALA A 53 -3.57 -13.90 -10.32
N THR A 54 -3.66 -13.11 -9.26
CA THR A 54 -4.88 -12.42 -8.81
C THR A 54 -4.56 -10.96 -8.52
N ILE A 55 -5.60 -10.12 -8.40
CA ILE A 55 -5.47 -8.69 -8.10
C ILE A 55 -6.10 -8.39 -6.75
N ASP A 56 -5.38 -7.66 -5.91
CA ASP A 56 -5.81 -7.13 -4.61
C ASP A 56 -5.55 -5.62 -4.58
N GLY A 57 -6.56 -4.82 -4.88
CA GLY A 57 -6.42 -3.38 -5.05
C GLY A 57 -5.39 -3.04 -6.14
N ASN A 58 -4.29 -2.38 -5.74
CA ASN A 58 -3.18 -2.00 -6.62
C ASN A 58 -2.07 -3.06 -6.70
N TYR A 59 -2.26 -4.22 -6.07
CA TYR A 59 -1.25 -5.28 -6.02
C TYR A 59 -1.64 -6.44 -6.93
N THR A 60 -0.63 -6.99 -7.60
CA THR A 60 -0.71 -8.32 -8.19
C THR A 60 -0.19 -9.33 -7.17
N VAL A 61 -0.96 -10.40 -6.97
CA VAL A 61 -0.58 -11.54 -6.14
C VAL A 61 -0.32 -12.75 -7.03
N ARG A 62 0.87 -13.35 -6.90
CA ARG A 62 1.28 -14.57 -7.59
C ARG A 62 1.33 -15.72 -6.59
N THR A 63 0.48 -16.71 -6.80
CA THR A 63 0.35 -17.87 -5.92
C THR A 63 0.87 -19.13 -6.59
N PHE A 64 1.78 -19.83 -5.93
CA PHE A 64 2.36 -21.09 -6.35
C PHE A 64 1.90 -22.21 -5.42
N THR A 65 1.03 -23.09 -5.92
CA THR A 65 0.64 -24.35 -5.28
C THR A 65 1.38 -25.56 -5.85
N SER A 66 2.27 -25.32 -6.82
CA SER A 66 3.23 -26.26 -7.38
C SER A 66 4.54 -25.52 -7.72
N SER A 67 5.65 -26.25 -7.76
CA SER A 67 6.97 -25.68 -8.07
C SER A 67 7.00 -25.04 -9.47
N GLY A 68 7.79 -23.98 -9.62
CA GLY A 68 7.89 -23.22 -10.85
C GLY A 68 8.97 -22.15 -10.79
N THR A 69 8.77 -21.09 -11.56
CA THR A 69 9.70 -19.96 -11.63
C THR A 69 8.92 -18.67 -11.60
N PHE A 70 9.38 -17.72 -10.78
CA PHE A 70 8.91 -16.35 -10.77
C PHE A 70 9.93 -15.48 -11.52
N SER A 71 9.49 -14.64 -12.44
CA SER A 71 10.39 -13.75 -13.19
C SER A 71 9.69 -12.44 -13.51
N CYS A 72 10.44 -11.33 -13.53
CA CYS A 72 9.92 -10.01 -13.87
C CYS A 72 10.73 -9.36 -14.99
N THR A 73 10.09 -8.53 -15.82
CA THR A 73 10.73 -7.75 -16.89
C THR A 73 11.28 -6.40 -16.40
N SER A 74 10.96 -6.00 -15.16
CA SER A 74 11.43 -4.78 -14.50
C SER A 74 11.95 -5.06 -13.09
N ASN A 75 12.77 -4.13 -12.58
CA ASN A 75 13.23 -4.17 -11.20
C ASN A 75 12.08 -3.75 -10.29
N ILE A 76 11.69 -4.61 -9.36
CA ILE A 76 10.60 -4.35 -8.42
C ILE A 76 10.96 -4.82 -7.02
N THR A 77 10.17 -4.41 -6.03
CA THR A 77 10.17 -4.98 -4.68
C THR A 77 8.91 -5.78 -4.45
N VAL A 78 9.02 -6.91 -3.77
CA VAL A 78 7.88 -7.81 -3.51
C VAL A 78 7.78 -8.16 -2.04
N ASP A 79 6.55 -8.39 -1.58
CA ASP A 79 6.28 -9.15 -0.36
C ASP A 79 6.24 -10.63 -0.70
N TYR A 80 6.64 -11.49 0.24
CA TYR A 80 6.54 -12.93 0.07
C TYR A 80 5.99 -13.63 1.31
N LEU A 81 5.34 -14.76 1.08
CA LEU A 81 5.01 -15.78 2.07
C LEU A 81 5.47 -17.14 1.52
N VAL A 82 6.32 -17.84 2.26
CA VAL A 82 6.76 -19.20 1.95
C VAL A 82 6.30 -20.11 3.08
N VAL A 83 5.46 -21.08 2.75
CA VAL A 83 4.93 -22.10 3.66
C VAL A 83 5.39 -23.47 3.18
N ALA A 84 6.03 -24.25 4.03
CA ALA A 84 6.49 -25.60 3.69
C ALA A 84 5.37 -26.66 3.80
N GLY A 85 5.65 -27.86 3.31
CA GLY A 85 4.75 -28.99 3.51
C GLY A 85 4.65 -29.38 5.00
N GLY A 86 3.45 -29.73 5.46
CA GLY A 86 3.24 -30.25 6.81
C GLY A 86 3.67 -31.71 6.93
N GLY A 87 4.02 -32.15 8.14
CA GLY A 87 4.39 -33.54 8.41
C GLY A 87 3.18 -34.48 8.44
N GLY A 88 3.40 -35.75 8.08
CA GLY A 88 2.37 -36.79 8.20
C GLY A 88 2.16 -37.24 9.65
N GLY A 89 0.93 -37.58 10.01
CA GLY A 89 0.59 -38.14 11.33
C GLY A 89 1.03 -39.60 11.49
N GLY A 90 1.23 -40.04 12.74
CA GLY A 90 1.72 -41.39 13.05
C GLY A 90 0.63 -42.48 13.07
N ASN A 91 1.01 -43.72 12.76
CA ASN A 91 0.20 -44.91 13.03
C ASN A 91 0.33 -45.30 14.50
N ASN A 92 -0.79 -45.45 15.22
CA ASN A 92 -0.78 -45.54 16.68
C ASN A 92 0.03 -44.39 17.29
N GLY A 93 -0.21 -43.16 16.83
CA GLY A 93 0.80 -42.12 16.89
C GLY A 93 0.28 -40.69 16.93
N GLY A 94 1.20 -39.76 17.22
CA GLY A 94 0.91 -38.34 17.38
C GLY A 94 0.58 -37.63 16.08
N GLY A 95 0.12 -36.38 16.20
CA GLY A 95 -0.10 -35.51 15.06
C GLY A 95 1.22 -35.06 14.42
N GLY A 96 1.20 -34.85 13.10
CA GLY A 96 2.31 -34.24 12.37
C GLY A 96 2.36 -32.73 12.60
N GLY A 97 3.56 -32.16 12.66
CA GLY A 97 3.78 -30.73 12.81
C GLY A 97 3.43 -29.93 11.55
N GLY A 98 3.05 -28.67 11.74
CA GLY A 98 2.89 -27.71 10.64
C GLY A 98 4.21 -27.48 9.89
N GLY A 99 4.10 -27.15 8.61
CA GLY A 99 5.25 -26.69 7.81
C GLY A 99 5.77 -25.33 8.28
N GLY A 100 6.97 -24.96 7.87
CA GLY A 100 7.62 -23.73 8.26
C GLY A 100 6.92 -22.53 7.66
N TYR A 101 6.89 -21.42 8.39
CA TYR A 101 6.29 -20.16 7.97
C TYR A 101 7.36 -19.07 7.81
N ARG A 102 7.47 -18.47 6.62
CA ARG A 102 8.37 -17.34 6.35
C ARG A 102 7.62 -16.23 5.64
N TYR A 103 7.53 -15.07 6.27
CA TYR A 103 6.98 -13.85 5.69
C TYR A 103 8.05 -12.76 5.63
N GLY A 104 8.04 -11.94 4.59
CA GLY A 104 8.91 -10.78 4.45
C GLY A 104 8.36 -9.77 3.45
N GLN A 105 8.80 -8.53 3.59
CA GLN A 105 8.41 -7.40 2.73
C GLN A 105 9.66 -6.80 2.07
N GLY A 106 9.48 -6.13 0.93
CA GLY A 106 10.55 -5.37 0.27
C GLY A 106 11.67 -6.22 -0.35
N TYR A 107 11.42 -7.51 -0.63
CA TYR A 107 12.40 -8.37 -1.29
C TYR A 107 12.68 -7.87 -2.70
N SER A 108 13.94 -7.57 -3.00
CA SER A 108 14.33 -6.98 -4.28
C SER A 108 14.37 -8.02 -5.40
N ILE A 109 13.67 -7.73 -6.49
CA ILE A 109 13.62 -8.56 -7.69
C ILE A 109 14.27 -7.79 -8.83
N THR A 110 15.35 -8.38 -9.35
CA THR A 110 16.09 -7.91 -10.52
C THR A 110 15.39 -8.34 -11.81
N ALA A 111 15.25 -7.40 -12.75
CA ALA A 111 14.69 -7.60 -14.07
C ALA A 111 15.39 -8.73 -14.83
N ASN A 112 14.61 -9.50 -15.59
CA ASN A 112 15.03 -10.61 -16.44
C ASN A 112 15.84 -11.71 -15.72
N THR A 113 15.77 -11.75 -14.39
CA THR A 113 16.37 -12.81 -13.58
C THR A 113 15.29 -13.80 -13.16
N PRO A 114 15.44 -15.11 -13.42
CA PRO A 114 14.50 -16.12 -12.96
C PRO A 114 14.76 -16.47 -11.48
N TYR A 115 13.71 -16.41 -10.66
CA TYR A 115 13.72 -16.81 -9.25
C TYR A 115 13.07 -18.17 -9.11
N SER A 116 13.81 -19.15 -8.57
CA SER A 116 13.29 -20.50 -8.37
C SER A 116 12.21 -20.51 -7.28
N VAL A 117 11.10 -21.19 -7.56
CA VAL A 117 10.04 -21.44 -6.59
C VAL A 117 9.85 -22.94 -6.41
N THR A 118 10.09 -23.44 -5.21
CA THR A 118 9.82 -24.84 -4.84
C THR A 118 8.66 -24.88 -3.86
N VAL A 119 7.64 -25.66 -4.18
CA VAL A 119 6.53 -25.96 -3.26
C VAL A 119 6.72 -27.37 -2.73
N GLY A 120 7.01 -27.48 -1.44
CA GLY A 120 7.23 -28.75 -0.77
C GLY A 120 5.96 -29.57 -0.63
N ASN A 121 6.04 -30.88 -0.87
CA ASN A 121 4.91 -31.76 -0.63
C ASN A 121 4.68 -31.99 0.86
N GLY A 122 3.43 -32.32 1.22
CA GLY A 122 3.11 -32.80 2.56
C GLY A 122 3.69 -34.19 2.80
N GLY A 123 4.07 -34.47 4.04
CA GLY A 123 4.53 -35.77 4.46
C GLY A 123 3.42 -36.82 4.41
N SER A 124 3.74 -38.03 3.97
CA SER A 124 2.84 -39.18 4.04
C SER A 124 2.61 -39.61 5.49
N GLY A 125 1.37 -39.96 5.83
CA GLY A 125 1.02 -40.53 7.14
C GLY A 125 1.53 -41.97 7.30
N GLY A 126 1.70 -42.41 8.55
CA GLY A 126 2.20 -43.77 8.84
C GLY A 126 1.24 -44.85 8.36
N ILE A 127 1.74 -45.90 7.69
CA ILE A 127 0.93 -46.98 7.11
C ILE A 127 0.52 -48.06 8.14
N ASN A 128 -0.63 -48.71 7.91
CA ASN A 128 -1.11 -49.82 8.75
C ASN A 128 -0.65 -51.18 8.18
N GLY A 129 -0.11 -52.08 9.02
CA GLY A 129 0.31 -53.43 8.64
C GLY A 129 1.83 -53.68 8.61
N SER A 130 2.65 -52.67 8.93
CA SER A 130 4.07 -52.86 9.21
C SER A 130 4.24 -53.49 10.61
N PRO A 131 5.08 -54.53 10.77
CA PRO A 131 5.36 -55.13 12.07
C PRO A 131 6.04 -54.18 13.06
N THR A 132 6.37 -52.94 12.65
CA THR A 132 7.10 -51.96 13.47
C THR A 132 6.32 -50.70 13.85
N TYR A 133 5.01 -50.61 13.55
CA TYR A 133 4.19 -49.41 13.79
C TYR A 133 4.83 -48.13 13.20
N ASP A 134 4.54 -47.83 11.92
CA ASP A 134 5.29 -46.83 11.16
C ASP A 134 4.94 -45.38 11.57
N SER A 135 5.97 -44.55 11.65
CA SER A 135 5.79 -43.10 11.82
C SER A 135 5.38 -42.46 10.49
N GLY A 136 4.90 -41.23 10.52
CA GLY A 136 4.73 -40.45 9.29
C GLY A 136 6.09 -40.13 8.64
N THR A 137 6.05 -39.35 7.57
CA THR A 137 7.24 -38.74 6.94
C THR A 137 7.20 -37.23 7.08
N ASN A 138 8.37 -36.60 7.09
CA ASN A 138 8.46 -35.13 7.17
C ASN A 138 7.84 -34.51 5.92
N GLY A 139 7.29 -33.32 6.07
CA GLY A 139 6.99 -32.47 4.92
C GLY A 139 8.28 -32.03 4.24
N GLU A 140 8.18 -31.66 2.97
CA GLU A 140 9.30 -31.11 2.21
C GLU A 140 9.38 -29.59 2.38
N ASN A 141 10.59 -29.06 2.19
CA ASN A 141 10.83 -27.61 2.25
C ASN A 141 10.16 -26.89 1.08
N SER A 142 9.72 -25.65 1.33
CA SER A 142 9.39 -24.71 0.26
C SER A 142 10.45 -23.62 0.16
N VAL A 143 10.68 -23.13 -1.05
CA VAL A 143 11.76 -22.17 -1.35
C VAL A 143 11.24 -21.09 -2.27
N PHE A 144 11.53 -19.83 -1.92
CA PHE A 144 11.46 -18.68 -2.82
C PHE A 144 12.86 -18.07 -2.88
N ASP A 145 13.58 -18.33 -3.96
CA ASP A 145 14.97 -17.91 -4.12
C ASP A 145 15.89 -18.37 -2.96
N THR A 146 16.34 -17.45 -2.10
CA THR A 146 17.18 -17.77 -0.93
C THR A 146 16.35 -18.00 0.35
N VAL A 147 15.05 -17.73 0.31
CA VAL A 147 14.14 -17.89 1.45
C VAL A 147 13.67 -19.34 1.52
N ILE A 148 14.11 -20.05 2.56
CA ILE A 148 13.75 -21.45 2.80
C ILE A 148 12.79 -21.55 3.98
N ALA A 149 11.62 -22.13 3.74
CA ALA A 149 10.71 -22.62 4.78
C ALA A 149 10.91 -24.13 4.95
N LEU A 150 11.21 -24.56 6.17
CA LEU A 150 11.51 -25.97 6.45
C LEU A 150 10.23 -26.82 6.58
N GLY A 151 10.28 -28.07 6.14
CA GLY A 151 9.14 -28.99 6.23
C GLY A 151 8.79 -29.43 7.66
N GLY A 152 7.49 -29.68 7.89
CA GLY A 152 6.94 -30.06 9.19
C GLY A 152 7.32 -31.48 9.62
N GLY A 153 7.41 -31.70 10.94
CA GLY A 153 7.86 -32.97 11.52
C GLY A 153 6.79 -34.04 11.50
N TYR A 154 7.16 -35.30 11.27
CA TYR A 154 6.19 -36.40 11.30
C TYR A 154 5.77 -36.82 12.71
N GLY A 155 4.51 -37.20 12.89
CA GLY A 155 4.00 -37.81 14.13
C GLY A 155 4.65 -39.18 14.40
N GLY A 156 5.12 -39.38 15.63
CA GLY A 156 5.76 -40.63 16.05
C GLY A 156 4.77 -41.81 16.10
N GLY A 157 5.18 -42.99 15.64
CA GLY A 157 4.40 -44.23 15.75
C GLY A 157 4.56 -44.94 17.10
N ALA A 158 3.90 -46.09 17.30
CA ALA A 158 3.99 -46.80 18.58
C ALA A 158 5.44 -47.18 18.96
N GLY A 159 5.86 -46.76 20.15
CA GLY A 159 7.19 -47.00 20.69
C GLY A 159 8.32 -46.20 20.03
N LYS A 160 7.99 -45.22 19.17
CA LYS A 160 8.96 -44.37 18.46
C LYS A 160 8.80 -42.91 18.89
N ASP A 161 9.92 -42.20 19.03
CA ASP A 161 9.92 -40.75 19.16
C ASP A 161 9.35 -40.12 17.89
N GLY A 162 8.69 -38.97 18.03
CA GLY A 162 8.39 -38.14 16.88
C GLY A 162 9.68 -37.47 16.35
N SER A 163 9.83 -37.29 15.03
CA SER A 163 11.02 -36.59 14.51
C SER A 163 10.94 -35.09 14.78
N ASN A 164 12.11 -34.50 15.02
CA ASN A 164 12.31 -33.07 14.80
C ASN A 164 12.05 -32.79 13.32
N GLY A 165 10.93 -32.15 13.00
CA GLY A 165 10.79 -31.44 11.73
C GLY A 165 11.35 -30.05 11.91
N GLY A 166 11.83 -29.43 10.84
CA GLY A 166 12.53 -28.14 10.91
C GLY A 166 11.67 -26.95 11.33
N CYS A 167 10.51 -27.14 11.96
CA CYS A 167 9.63 -26.05 12.41
C CYS A 167 8.50 -26.56 13.30
N GLY A 168 7.84 -27.68 13.00
CA GLY A 168 6.76 -28.24 13.81
C GLY A 168 7.21 -29.51 14.51
N GLY A 169 7.35 -29.45 15.83
CA GLY A 169 7.59 -30.62 16.64
C GLY A 169 6.42 -31.61 16.58
N SER A 170 6.70 -32.89 16.63
CA SER A 170 5.71 -33.95 16.44
C SER A 170 5.12 -34.45 17.75
N GLY A 171 3.91 -35.01 17.72
CA GLY A 171 3.34 -35.67 18.89
C GLY A 171 4.04 -36.99 19.24
N GLY A 172 4.39 -37.22 20.52
CA GLY A 172 4.98 -38.47 21.03
C GLY A 172 3.96 -39.57 21.37
N TRP A 173 4.43 -40.82 21.51
CA TRP A 173 3.62 -42.00 21.86
C TRP A 173 3.49 -42.21 23.38
N GLY A 174 2.41 -42.87 23.81
CA GLY A 174 2.06 -43.03 25.23
C GLY A 174 1.87 -44.47 25.73
N ALA A 175 2.87 -45.36 25.64
CA ALA A 175 2.92 -46.50 26.56
C ALA A 175 4.35 -46.93 26.95
N GLY A 176 4.56 -47.21 28.25
CA GLY A 176 5.73 -47.91 28.80
C GLY A 176 6.93 -47.04 29.16
N THR A 177 7.37 -46.15 28.28
CA THR A 177 8.47 -45.20 28.53
C THR A 177 8.15 -43.91 27.77
N GLY A 178 7.83 -42.82 28.47
CA GLY A 178 7.35 -41.58 27.84
C GLY A 178 8.33 -41.05 26.80
N THR A 179 7.87 -40.95 25.54
CA THR A 179 8.67 -40.39 24.45
C THR A 179 8.33 -38.90 24.28
N SER A 180 9.38 -38.11 24.09
CA SER A 180 9.30 -36.66 23.89
C SER A 180 8.62 -36.35 22.56
N GLY A 181 7.84 -35.26 22.49
CA GLY A 181 7.48 -34.70 21.19
C GLY A 181 8.73 -34.20 20.47
N GLY A 182 8.70 -34.12 19.13
CA GLY A 182 9.79 -33.48 18.39
C GLY A 182 9.92 -32.01 18.79
N PHE A 183 11.12 -31.44 18.72
CA PHE A 183 11.35 -29.99 18.88
C PHE A 183 11.07 -29.28 17.54
N GLY A 184 10.49 -28.07 17.61
CA GLY A 184 10.49 -27.15 16.47
C GLY A 184 11.86 -26.52 16.27
N SER A 185 12.05 -25.75 15.20
CA SER A 185 13.31 -25.04 14.97
C SER A 185 13.64 -24.08 16.09
N VAL A 186 14.85 -24.19 16.64
CA VAL A 186 15.46 -23.25 17.58
C VAL A 186 16.40 -22.31 16.81
N GLY A 187 16.07 -21.01 16.78
CA GLY A 187 16.95 -19.94 16.28
C GLY A 187 16.34 -18.99 15.25
N PRO A 188 16.89 -17.76 15.15
CA PRO A 188 16.82 -16.78 14.08
C PRO A 188 16.48 -17.16 12.63
N PRO A 189 15.26 -17.10 12.09
CA PRO A 189 13.96 -16.92 12.74
C PRO A 189 13.24 -18.25 12.99
N ARG A 190 12.56 -18.36 14.13
CA ARG A 190 11.75 -19.53 14.49
C ARG A 190 10.63 -19.69 13.46
N GLN A 191 10.55 -20.86 12.82
CA GLN A 191 9.61 -21.15 11.72
C GLN A 191 8.40 -22.00 12.16
N GLY A 192 8.40 -22.47 13.41
CA GLY A 192 7.27 -23.13 14.06
C GLY A 192 7.57 -23.56 15.50
N TYR A 193 6.62 -24.24 16.13
CA TYR A 193 6.60 -24.58 17.55
C TYR A 193 6.64 -26.09 17.81
N ASP A 194 6.85 -26.45 19.07
CA ASP A 194 7.15 -27.83 19.48
C ASP A 194 5.89 -28.68 19.54
N GLY A 195 6.04 -30.00 19.37
CA GLY A 195 4.97 -30.97 19.53
C GLY A 195 4.93 -31.47 20.98
N ALA A 196 3.79 -32.02 21.38
CA ALA A 196 3.65 -32.55 22.73
C ALA A 196 4.01 -34.04 22.83
N GLY A 197 4.66 -34.44 23.92
CA GLY A 197 4.90 -35.86 24.24
C GLY A 197 3.64 -36.61 24.72
N GLY A 198 3.75 -37.95 24.75
CA GLY A 198 2.76 -38.85 25.38
C GLY A 198 3.26 -39.35 26.74
N ALA A 199 2.54 -39.08 27.84
CA ALA A 199 2.92 -39.51 29.19
C ALA A 199 1.84 -40.32 29.94
N GLY A 200 1.85 -41.66 29.94
CA GLY A 200 1.08 -42.44 30.92
C GLY A 200 0.65 -43.86 30.53
N SER A 201 0.53 -44.72 31.55
CA SER A 201 0.25 -46.16 31.43
C SER A 201 -1.26 -46.45 31.43
N GLY A 202 -1.78 -47.04 30.33
CA GLY A 202 -3.07 -47.75 30.31
C GLY A 202 -3.93 -47.54 29.06
N CYS A 203 -3.74 -46.45 28.32
CA CYS A 203 -4.51 -46.12 27.12
C CYS A 203 -3.61 -45.38 26.12
N TYR A 204 -3.40 -45.96 24.94
CA TYR A 204 -2.50 -45.54 23.85
C TYR A 204 -2.80 -44.15 23.22
N SER A 205 -2.89 -43.08 24.02
CA SER A 205 -3.13 -41.72 23.53
C SER A 205 -1.82 -40.99 23.23
N SER A 206 -1.87 -40.03 22.31
CA SER A 206 -0.68 -39.34 21.77
C SER A 206 -0.87 -37.82 21.71
N GLY A 207 0.25 -37.09 21.68
CA GLY A 207 0.24 -35.62 21.63
C GLY A 207 -0.10 -35.05 20.25
N GLY A 208 -0.49 -33.78 20.22
CA GLY A 208 -0.63 -33.01 18.98
C GLY A 208 0.73 -32.51 18.46
N GLY A 209 0.80 -32.28 17.15
CA GLY A 209 1.94 -31.61 16.52
C GLY A 209 1.91 -30.10 16.74
N GLY A 210 3.07 -29.45 16.76
CA GLY A 210 3.19 -28.00 16.86
C GLY A 210 2.78 -27.27 15.58
N GLY A 211 2.20 -26.08 15.73
CA GLY A 211 1.88 -25.18 14.62
C GLY A 211 2.92 -24.06 14.48
N ALA A 212 2.64 -23.05 13.66
CA ALA A 212 3.55 -21.91 13.52
C ALA A 212 3.43 -20.83 14.60
N SER A 213 2.38 -20.83 15.44
CA SER A 213 2.21 -19.84 16.52
C SER A 213 2.16 -20.43 17.92
N SER A 214 2.01 -21.74 18.07
CA SER A 214 1.94 -22.38 19.39
C SER A 214 2.31 -23.86 19.35
N ASN A 215 2.72 -24.37 20.50
CA ASN A 215 3.02 -25.78 20.71
C ASN A 215 1.76 -26.65 20.55
N GLY A 216 1.97 -27.92 20.20
CA GLY A 216 0.92 -28.94 20.33
C GLY A 216 0.60 -29.21 21.80
N ASN A 217 -0.61 -29.69 22.07
CA ASN A 217 -1.05 -30.05 23.42
C ASN A 217 -0.81 -31.54 23.69
N SER A 218 -0.49 -31.86 24.95
CA SER A 218 -0.51 -33.24 25.44
C SER A 218 -1.93 -33.80 25.44
N TYR A 219 -2.03 -35.12 25.49
CA TYR A 219 -3.31 -35.81 25.58
C TYR A 219 -3.99 -35.54 26.94
N SER A 220 -5.31 -35.64 27.01
CA SER A 220 -6.08 -35.51 28.26
C SER A 220 -6.86 -36.80 28.52
N GLY A 221 -6.39 -37.61 29.47
CA GLY A 221 -6.99 -38.90 29.79
C GLY A 221 -6.82 -39.92 28.66
N ALA A 222 -7.88 -40.25 27.95
CA ALA A 222 -7.88 -41.22 26.85
C ALA A 222 -8.14 -40.59 25.47
N ASN A 223 -8.08 -39.25 25.40
CA ASN A 223 -8.30 -38.46 24.19
C ASN A 223 -6.98 -37.88 23.69
N GLY A 224 -6.75 -37.90 22.38
CA GLY A 224 -5.54 -37.36 21.76
C GLY A 224 -5.37 -35.85 21.98
N GLY A 225 -4.12 -35.39 21.99
CA GLY A 225 -3.76 -33.98 22.18
C GLY A 225 -4.07 -33.12 20.95
N ALA A 226 -4.52 -31.88 21.16
CA ALA A 226 -4.80 -30.95 20.07
C ALA A 226 -3.52 -30.43 19.40
N GLY A 227 -3.56 -30.19 18.09
CA GLY A 227 -2.46 -29.57 17.35
C GLY A 227 -2.31 -28.07 17.66
N GLY A 228 -1.09 -27.57 17.54
CA GLY A 228 -0.76 -26.15 17.74
C GLY A 228 -1.32 -25.26 16.63
N ALA A 229 -1.69 -24.03 16.98
CA ALA A 229 -2.24 -23.04 16.07
C ALA A 229 -1.22 -22.53 15.03
N GLY A 230 -1.75 -22.13 13.89
CA GLY A 230 -1.05 -21.47 12.80
C GLY A 230 -0.96 -19.94 12.94
N ILE A 231 -0.45 -19.26 11.92
CA ILE A 231 -0.33 -17.78 11.84
C ILE A 231 -1.24 -17.25 10.74
N ALA A 232 -1.96 -16.15 11.03
CA ALA A 232 -2.79 -15.44 10.06
C ALA A 232 -1.97 -14.47 9.20
N ASN A 233 -2.26 -14.40 7.90
CA ASN A 233 -1.62 -13.46 6.97
C ASN A 233 -2.60 -13.07 5.84
N ASN A 234 -2.51 -11.83 5.37
CA ASN A 234 -3.39 -11.28 4.34
C ASN A 234 -2.72 -11.07 2.97
N ILE A 235 -1.55 -11.68 2.72
CA ILE A 235 -0.78 -11.50 1.48
C ILE A 235 -1.55 -11.91 0.22
N SER A 236 -2.55 -12.78 0.34
CA SER A 236 -3.45 -13.18 -0.76
C SER A 236 -4.56 -12.18 -1.07
N GLY A 237 -4.67 -11.08 -0.31
CA GLY A 237 -5.79 -10.12 -0.35
C GLY A 237 -6.97 -10.50 0.54
N THR A 238 -6.96 -11.71 1.11
CA THR A 238 -7.86 -12.15 2.18
C THR A 238 -7.02 -12.67 3.34
N THR A 239 -7.51 -12.49 4.57
CA THR A 239 -6.80 -13.03 5.74
C THR A 239 -7.02 -14.55 5.81
N GLU A 240 -5.95 -15.30 5.63
CA GLU A 240 -5.92 -16.76 5.74
C GLU A 240 -4.99 -17.19 6.88
N THR A 241 -5.28 -18.32 7.53
CA THR A 241 -4.39 -18.88 8.56
C THR A 241 -3.60 -20.05 7.96
N TYR A 242 -2.29 -20.06 8.19
CA TYR A 242 -1.38 -21.07 7.65
C TYR A 242 -0.71 -21.86 8.76
N THR A 243 -0.21 -23.05 8.46
CA THR A 243 0.75 -23.82 9.27
C THR A 243 0.22 -24.32 10.61
N GLY A 244 -1.00 -24.89 10.62
CA GLY A 244 -1.58 -25.56 11.79
C GLY A 244 -1.06 -26.97 12.00
N GLY A 245 -0.77 -27.36 13.25
CA GLY A 245 -0.32 -28.71 13.61
C GLY A 245 -1.47 -29.73 13.62
N GLY A 246 -1.18 -31.00 13.35
CA GLY A 246 -2.16 -32.09 13.40
C GLY A 246 -2.50 -32.51 14.84
N GLY A 247 -3.73 -32.97 15.06
CA GLY A 247 -4.15 -33.54 16.33
C GLY A 247 -3.66 -34.98 16.53
N GLY A 248 -3.35 -35.37 17.77
CA GLY A 248 -2.91 -36.73 18.12
C GLY A 248 -4.03 -37.77 18.08
N GLY A 249 -3.66 -39.04 17.89
CA GLY A 249 -4.57 -40.17 18.08
C GLY A 249 -4.90 -40.43 19.55
N GLY A 250 -6.10 -40.92 19.83
CA GLY A 250 -6.56 -41.26 21.19
C GLY A 250 -7.32 -42.57 21.24
N CYS A 251 -7.61 -43.07 22.44
CA CYS A 251 -8.40 -44.30 22.60
C CYS A 251 -9.87 -44.10 22.26
N TYR A 252 -10.45 -42.97 22.64
CA TYR A 252 -11.86 -42.67 22.40
C TYR A 252 -12.03 -41.61 21.32
N THR A 253 -11.44 -40.42 21.52
CA THR A 253 -11.45 -39.34 20.54
C THR A 253 -10.03 -38.90 20.22
N GLY A 254 -9.81 -38.49 18.99
CA GLY A 254 -8.56 -37.83 18.61
C GLY A 254 -8.57 -36.35 18.97
N GLY A 255 -7.38 -35.75 18.99
CA GLY A 255 -7.24 -34.32 19.18
C GLY A 255 -7.70 -33.53 17.96
N ALA A 256 -8.21 -32.32 18.19
CA ALA A 256 -8.47 -31.38 17.11
C ALA A 256 -7.15 -30.94 16.44
N GLY A 257 -7.15 -30.75 15.13
CA GLY A 257 -6.08 -30.07 14.43
C GLY A 257 -6.05 -28.59 14.79
N GLY A 258 -4.87 -27.99 14.75
CA GLY A 258 -4.68 -26.57 15.00
C GLY A 258 -5.29 -25.71 13.90
N SER A 259 -5.65 -24.47 14.26
CA SER A 259 -6.07 -23.46 13.29
C SER A 259 -5.00 -23.27 12.21
N GLY A 260 -5.42 -23.04 10.97
CA GLY A 260 -4.50 -23.03 9.82
C GLY A 260 -4.35 -24.38 9.11
N GLY A 261 -5.34 -25.25 9.21
CA GLY A 261 -5.46 -26.45 8.38
C GLY A 261 -4.91 -27.74 8.98
N GLY A 262 -4.63 -27.78 10.29
CA GLY A 262 -4.23 -29.01 10.95
C GLY A 262 -5.31 -30.10 10.82
N GLY A 263 -4.88 -31.32 10.51
CA GLY A 263 -5.76 -32.48 10.43
C GLY A 263 -6.14 -32.99 11.82
N ASN A 264 -7.42 -33.25 12.06
CA ASN A 264 -7.88 -33.87 13.29
C ASN A 264 -7.33 -35.29 13.43
N GLY A 265 -6.84 -35.64 14.63
CA GLY A 265 -6.56 -37.02 14.96
C GLY A 265 -7.86 -37.82 15.14
N SER A 266 -7.75 -39.14 15.32
CA SER A 266 -8.92 -39.98 15.60
C SER A 266 -8.68 -41.03 16.69
N GLY A 267 -9.77 -41.52 17.28
CA GLY A 267 -9.75 -42.65 18.21
C GLY A 267 -10.70 -43.79 17.83
N GLY A 268 -10.57 -44.92 18.55
CA GLY A 268 -11.37 -46.12 18.34
C GLY A 268 -11.26 -46.70 16.93
N THR A 269 -12.38 -46.75 16.20
CA THR A 269 -12.43 -47.22 14.79
C THR A 269 -12.37 -46.07 13.77
N GLY A 270 -12.15 -44.84 14.20
CA GLY A 270 -12.10 -43.66 13.33
C GLY A 270 -10.88 -43.61 12.41
N THR A 271 -10.94 -42.74 11.40
CA THR A 271 -9.83 -42.41 10.50
C THR A 271 -9.34 -41.00 10.78
N ALA A 272 -8.02 -40.79 10.81
CA ALA A 272 -7.46 -39.45 10.98
C ALA A 272 -7.68 -38.61 9.73
N VAL A 273 -7.69 -37.28 9.89
CA VAL A 273 -7.92 -36.33 8.80
C VAL A 273 -6.59 -35.78 8.31
N ALA A 274 -6.44 -35.67 6.99
CA ALA A 274 -5.25 -35.08 6.39
C ALA A 274 -5.18 -33.58 6.69
N GLY A 275 -3.96 -33.05 6.75
CA GLY A 275 -3.75 -31.61 6.77
C GLY A 275 -4.33 -30.98 5.51
N THR A 276 -4.92 -29.79 5.64
CA THR A 276 -5.35 -29.01 4.49
C THR A 276 -4.15 -28.67 3.63
N SER A 277 -4.26 -28.89 2.32
CA SER A 277 -3.24 -28.47 1.36
C SER A 277 -2.88 -27.00 1.57
N ASN A 278 -1.60 -26.67 1.42
CA ASN A 278 -1.00 -25.34 1.59
C ASN A 278 -0.77 -24.91 3.05
N SER A 279 -1.20 -25.68 4.05
CA SER A 279 -1.23 -25.12 5.41
C SER A 279 -1.15 -26.11 6.58
N GLY A 280 -1.38 -27.41 6.43
CA GLY A 280 -1.65 -28.27 7.60
C GLY A 280 -0.71 -29.44 7.86
N GLY A 281 -0.49 -29.80 9.12
CA GLY A 281 0.04 -31.11 9.53
C GLY A 281 -1.05 -32.20 9.55
N GLY A 282 -0.68 -33.47 9.34
CA GLY A 282 -1.61 -34.60 9.30
C GLY A 282 -2.01 -35.11 10.69
N GLY A 283 -3.27 -35.55 10.84
CA GLY A 283 -3.77 -36.12 12.10
C GLY A 283 -3.19 -37.51 12.42
N GLY A 284 -2.97 -37.77 13.71
CA GLY A 284 -2.56 -39.07 14.26
C GLY A 284 -3.74 -40.02 14.49
N ASN A 285 -3.49 -41.33 14.47
CA ASN A 285 -4.54 -42.35 14.63
C ASN A 285 -4.13 -43.42 15.65
N LEU A 286 -5.12 -44.01 16.33
CA LEU A 286 -4.94 -45.25 17.10
C LEU A 286 -5.49 -46.47 16.34
N GLY A 287 -4.63 -47.46 16.07
CA GLY A 287 -4.97 -48.75 15.46
C GLY A 287 -5.02 -48.75 13.93
N LYS A 288 -4.87 -47.59 13.27
CA LYS A 288 -4.86 -47.43 11.81
C LYS A 288 -3.81 -46.43 11.34
N ALA A 289 -3.71 -46.30 10.02
CA ALA A 289 -2.80 -45.37 9.37
C ALA A 289 -3.04 -43.92 9.82
N GLY A 290 -1.96 -43.19 10.03
CA GLY A 290 -2.01 -41.73 10.21
C GLY A 290 -2.34 -41.04 8.90
N ALA A 291 -2.72 -39.76 8.97
CA ALA A 291 -3.09 -39.00 7.79
C ALA A 291 -1.92 -38.19 7.23
N ASN A 292 -1.96 -37.87 5.93
CA ASN A 292 -0.94 -37.07 5.26
C ASN A 292 -0.97 -35.62 5.75
N GLY A 293 0.19 -34.95 5.74
CA GLY A 293 0.27 -33.50 5.82
C GLY A 293 -0.17 -32.83 4.51
N GLY A 294 -0.50 -31.56 4.59
CA GLY A 294 -0.78 -30.71 3.43
C GLY A 294 0.50 -30.26 2.73
N SER A 295 0.39 -29.95 1.44
CA SER A 295 1.46 -29.29 0.67
C SER A 295 1.83 -27.92 1.24
N GLY A 296 2.97 -27.38 0.83
CA GLY A 296 3.32 -25.98 1.03
C GLY A 296 2.61 -25.04 0.06
N ILE A 297 2.94 -23.75 0.15
CA ILE A 297 2.51 -22.70 -0.78
C ILE A 297 3.55 -21.57 -0.78
N VAL A 298 3.75 -20.94 -1.94
CA VAL A 298 4.52 -19.69 -2.05
C VAL A 298 3.63 -18.61 -2.63
N ILE A 299 3.55 -17.47 -1.96
CA ILE A 299 2.79 -16.31 -2.40
C ILE A 299 3.74 -15.13 -2.53
N VAL A 300 3.71 -14.44 -3.65
CA VAL A 300 4.50 -13.24 -3.93
C VAL A 300 3.53 -12.12 -4.27
N ARG A 301 3.58 -10.99 -3.57
CA ARG A 301 2.72 -9.83 -3.81
C ARG A 301 3.56 -8.62 -4.17
N TYR A 302 3.17 -7.89 -5.22
CA TYR A 302 3.88 -6.69 -5.63
C TYR A 302 2.92 -5.65 -6.18
N LEU A 303 3.29 -4.39 -6.07
CA LEU A 303 2.54 -3.31 -6.68
C LEU A 303 2.52 -3.55 -8.19
N THR A 304 1.34 -3.75 -8.76
CA THR A 304 1.19 -3.75 -10.22
C THR A 304 1.69 -2.38 -10.65
N SER A 305 2.79 -2.32 -11.42
CA SER A 305 3.45 -1.07 -11.80
C SER A 305 2.37 -0.03 -12.12
N GLY A 306 2.41 1.06 -11.34
CA GLY A 306 1.25 1.88 -11.02
C GLY A 306 0.47 2.36 -12.22
N SER A 307 -0.78 2.76 -11.97
CA SER A 307 -1.61 3.49 -12.94
C SER A 307 -0.69 4.39 -13.79
N PRO A 308 -0.58 4.14 -15.11
CA PRO A 308 0.43 4.79 -15.91
C PRO A 308 0.31 6.29 -15.68
N THR A 309 1.42 6.99 -15.45
CA THR A 309 1.39 8.45 -15.55
C THR A 309 0.90 8.75 -16.95
N THR A 310 -0.36 9.17 -17.06
CA THR A 310 -0.95 9.54 -18.32
C THR A 310 -0.86 11.03 -18.47
N TYR A 311 -0.65 11.45 -19.71
CA TYR A 311 -0.72 12.84 -20.12
C TYR A 311 -1.89 13.00 -21.05
N THR A 312 -2.55 14.15 -20.94
CA THR A 312 -3.65 14.52 -21.82
C THR A 312 -3.10 15.32 -22.99
N ILE A 313 -3.41 14.88 -24.21
CA ILE A 313 -3.27 15.68 -25.42
C ILE A 313 -4.64 16.21 -25.78
N THR A 314 -4.85 17.52 -25.65
CA THR A 314 -6.11 18.14 -26.06
C THR A 314 -6.05 18.45 -27.56
N ALA A 315 -6.77 17.67 -28.36
CA ALA A 315 -6.80 17.77 -29.81
C ALA A 315 -8.07 18.46 -30.31
N SER A 316 -7.94 19.47 -31.15
CA SER A 316 -9.06 20.24 -31.67
C SER A 316 -8.93 20.52 -33.18
N ALA A 317 -10.07 20.72 -33.84
CA ALA A 317 -10.13 21.13 -35.23
C ALA A 317 -11.09 22.31 -35.33
N GLY A 318 -10.68 23.36 -36.03
CA GLY A 318 -11.57 24.42 -36.47
C GLY A 318 -12.58 23.90 -37.49
N SER A 319 -13.60 24.70 -37.79
CA SER A 319 -14.65 24.30 -38.72
C SER A 319 -14.12 23.96 -40.12
N ASN A 320 -14.90 23.17 -40.85
CA ASN A 320 -14.64 22.76 -42.23
C ASN A 320 -13.50 21.73 -42.39
N GLY A 321 -13.22 20.98 -41.35
CA GLY A 321 -12.43 19.76 -41.37
C GLY A 321 -12.50 19.05 -40.02
N SER A 322 -11.67 18.04 -39.84
CA SER A 322 -11.60 17.26 -38.61
C SER A 322 -10.16 16.88 -38.28
N ILE A 323 -9.92 16.59 -36.99
CA ILE A 323 -8.71 15.95 -36.48
C ILE A 323 -9.14 14.64 -35.81
N SER A 324 -8.37 13.56 -35.98
CA SER A 324 -8.67 12.26 -35.38
C SER A 324 -7.40 11.62 -34.81
N PRO A 325 -7.36 11.24 -33.52
CA PRO A 325 -8.42 11.42 -32.51
C PRO A 325 -8.66 12.90 -32.12
N SER A 326 -9.86 13.24 -31.63
CA SER A 326 -10.24 14.60 -31.18
C SER A 326 -10.63 14.64 -29.71
N GLY A 327 -10.59 15.81 -29.09
CA GLY A 327 -10.87 16.01 -27.66
C GLY A 327 -9.67 15.69 -26.79
N ASP A 328 -9.92 15.32 -25.54
CA ASP A 328 -8.87 14.89 -24.62
C ASP A 328 -8.45 13.45 -24.93
N VAL A 329 -7.23 13.31 -25.45
CA VAL A 329 -6.61 12.03 -25.80
C VAL A 329 -5.63 11.67 -24.69
N THR A 330 -5.95 10.61 -23.95
CA THR A 330 -5.10 10.12 -22.86
C THR A 330 -3.98 9.25 -23.42
N VAL A 331 -2.73 9.62 -23.17
CA VAL A 331 -1.54 8.92 -23.67
C VAL A 331 -0.66 8.54 -22.48
N SER A 332 -0.11 7.32 -22.47
CA SER A 332 0.82 6.91 -21.42
C SER A 332 2.16 7.63 -21.53
N SER A 333 2.82 7.91 -20.41
CA SER A 333 4.16 8.50 -20.38
C SER A 333 5.13 7.74 -21.29
N GLY A 334 5.84 8.47 -22.15
CA GLY A 334 6.78 7.95 -23.14
C GLY A 334 6.15 7.36 -24.40
N ALA A 335 4.83 7.20 -24.47
CA ALA A 335 4.16 6.73 -25.69
C ALA A 335 4.07 7.84 -26.75
N SER A 336 3.71 7.45 -27.97
CA SER A 336 3.52 8.37 -29.11
C SER A 336 2.08 8.29 -29.60
N GLN A 337 1.53 9.42 -30.08
CA GLN A 337 0.17 9.50 -30.60
C GLN A 337 0.17 10.20 -31.97
N GLU A 338 -0.37 9.54 -32.98
CA GLU A 338 -0.59 10.09 -34.31
C GLU A 338 -1.97 10.73 -34.43
N PHE A 339 -2.04 11.86 -35.13
CA PHE A 339 -3.25 12.58 -35.47
C PHE A 339 -3.38 12.69 -36.99
N THR A 340 -4.57 12.39 -37.51
CA THR A 340 -4.92 12.60 -38.92
C THR A 340 -5.81 13.84 -39.06
N ILE A 341 -5.47 14.72 -39.98
CA ILE A 341 -6.19 15.98 -40.26
C ILE A 341 -6.87 15.85 -41.62
N THR A 342 -8.20 15.94 -41.65
CA THR A 342 -9.01 15.76 -42.87
C THR A 342 -9.82 17.02 -43.17
N PRO A 343 -9.46 17.80 -44.21
CA PRO A 343 -10.30 18.89 -44.69
C PRO A 343 -11.65 18.40 -45.22
N SER A 344 -12.70 19.18 -45.03
CA SER A 344 -13.99 18.97 -45.71
C SER A 344 -13.89 19.32 -47.19
N SER A 345 -14.81 18.80 -48.01
CA SER A 345 -14.85 19.10 -49.45
C SER A 345 -14.86 20.61 -49.71
N GLY A 346 -13.97 21.09 -50.59
CA GLY A 346 -13.81 22.51 -50.89
C GLY A 346 -12.93 23.30 -49.93
N TYR A 347 -12.20 22.63 -49.02
CA TYR A 347 -11.24 23.25 -48.10
C TYR A 347 -9.86 22.56 -48.16
N VAL A 348 -8.83 23.27 -47.71
CA VAL A 348 -7.48 22.75 -47.43
C VAL A 348 -7.08 23.05 -45.99
N VAL A 349 -6.13 22.30 -45.44
CA VAL A 349 -5.50 22.62 -44.15
C VAL A 349 -4.81 23.99 -44.30
N SER A 350 -5.16 24.93 -43.44
CA SER A 350 -4.49 26.23 -43.36
C SER A 350 -3.23 26.11 -42.51
N ASP A 351 -3.34 25.54 -41.31
CA ASP A 351 -2.23 25.31 -40.40
C ASP A 351 -2.59 24.29 -39.32
N VAL A 352 -1.56 23.65 -38.74
CA VAL A 352 -1.65 22.82 -37.52
C VAL A 352 -0.71 23.41 -36.46
N LEU A 353 -1.21 23.67 -35.26
CA LEU A 353 -0.43 24.17 -34.13
C LEU A 353 -0.28 23.07 -33.08
N VAL A 354 0.94 22.85 -32.59
CA VAL A 354 1.27 21.97 -31.46
C VAL A 354 1.86 22.81 -30.35
N ASP A 355 1.25 22.80 -29.17
CA ASP A 355 1.62 23.66 -28.03
C ASP A 355 1.75 25.14 -28.42
N GLY A 356 0.85 25.60 -29.29
CA GLY A 356 0.82 26.96 -29.83
C GLY A 356 1.83 27.26 -30.94
N THR A 357 2.69 26.31 -31.31
CA THR A 357 3.71 26.47 -32.37
C THR A 357 3.24 25.82 -33.68
N SER A 358 3.33 26.55 -34.79
CA SER A 358 2.95 26.04 -36.12
C SER A 358 3.89 24.95 -36.61
N VAL A 359 3.29 23.85 -37.11
CA VAL A 359 3.97 22.78 -37.85
C VAL A 359 3.59 22.77 -39.34
N GLY A 360 2.83 23.78 -39.78
CA GLY A 360 2.40 23.98 -41.16
C GLY A 360 1.14 23.21 -41.55
N ALA A 361 0.73 23.39 -42.80
CA ALA A 361 -0.42 22.73 -43.40
C ALA A 361 -0.13 21.24 -43.70
N VAL A 362 -0.18 20.41 -42.66
CA VAL A 362 0.04 18.96 -42.75
C VAL A 362 -1.28 18.18 -42.62
N SER A 363 -1.39 17.05 -43.32
CA SER A 363 -2.53 16.13 -43.23
C SER A 363 -2.41 15.09 -42.12
N SER A 364 -1.22 14.96 -41.50
CA SER A 364 -1.00 14.13 -40.31
C SER A 364 0.13 14.69 -39.45
N TYR A 365 0.11 14.39 -38.15
CA TYR A 365 1.15 14.77 -37.21
C TYR A 365 1.26 13.78 -36.04
N THR A 366 2.49 13.42 -35.63
CA THR A 366 2.73 12.48 -34.53
C THR A 366 3.47 13.16 -33.38
N LEU A 367 2.82 13.26 -32.22
CA LEU A 367 3.50 13.59 -30.97
C LEU A 367 4.24 12.35 -30.46
N SER A 368 5.57 12.41 -30.38
CA SER A 368 6.41 11.29 -29.96
C SER A 368 6.93 11.48 -28.54
N ASN A 369 7.08 10.39 -27.79
CA ASN A 369 7.65 10.40 -26.43
C ASN A 369 6.98 11.42 -25.49
N VAL A 370 5.66 11.28 -25.32
CA VAL A 370 4.83 12.20 -24.56
C VAL A 370 5.16 12.09 -23.06
N THR A 371 5.75 13.15 -22.50
CA THR A 371 6.18 13.22 -21.09
C THR A 371 5.58 14.41 -20.33
N ALA A 372 4.64 15.11 -20.96
CA ALA A 372 3.84 16.19 -20.39
C ALA A 372 2.50 16.29 -21.14
N ASN A 373 1.55 17.07 -20.62
CA ASN A 373 0.33 17.39 -21.34
C ASN A 373 0.66 18.24 -22.58
N HIS A 374 -0.08 18.03 -23.67
CA HIS A 374 0.11 18.77 -24.92
C HIS A 374 -1.22 19.27 -25.49
N THR A 375 -1.13 20.18 -26.44
CA THR A 375 -2.27 20.63 -27.25
C THR A 375 -1.95 20.50 -28.74
N ILE A 376 -2.92 20.08 -29.53
CA ILE A 376 -2.83 20.09 -31.00
C ILE A 376 -4.12 20.69 -31.59
N SER A 377 -3.99 21.63 -32.52
CA SER A 377 -5.15 22.27 -33.15
C SER A 377 -4.96 22.42 -34.66
N ALA A 378 -5.96 22.02 -35.44
CA ALA A 378 -5.95 22.14 -36.90
C ALA A 378 -6.92 23.23 -37.38
N SER A 379 -6.57 23.97 -38.43
CA SER A 379 -7.39 25.01 -39.05
C SER A 379 -7.54 24.79 -40.56
N PHE A 380 -8.64 25.25 -41.15
CA PHE A 380 -8.98 25.00 -42.55
C PHE A 380 -9.41 26.28 -43.26
N VAL A 381 -9.11 26.38 -44.56
CA VAL A 381 -9.47 27.51 -45.43
C VAL A 381 -10.05 27.01 -46.75
N LEU A 382 -11.01 27.74 -47.33
CA LEU A 382 -11.67 27.39 -48.60
C LEU A 382 -10.66 27.29 -49.75
N THR A 383 -10.78 26.23 -50.55
CA THR A 383 -10.05 26.05 -51.80
C THR A 383 -10.73 26.85 -52.90
N GLY A 384 -10.19 28.03 -53.21
CA GLY A 384 -10.60 28.81 -54.39
C GLY A 384 -11.81 29.73 -54.19
N GLY A 385 -11.66 30.75 -53.35
CA GLY A 385 -12.49 31.96 -53.44
C GLY A 385 -11.69 33.07 -54.14
N SER A 386 -11.92 33.29 -55.44
CA SER A 386 -11.37 34.45 -56.14
C SER A 386 -11.92 35.74 -55.52
N TYR A 387 -11.16 36.33 -54.61
CA TYR A 387 -11.25 37.73 -54.24
C TYR A 387 -10.08 38.45 -54.88
N ASN A 388 -10.36 39.47 -55.69
CA ASN A 388 -9.35 40.33 -56.27
C ASN A 388 -8.97 41.36 -55.18
N PRO A 389 -7.78 41.31 -54.57
CA PRO A 389 -7.43 42.23 -53.51
C PRO A 389 -7.40 43.66 -54.06
N VAL A 390 -8.27 44.51 -53.54
CA VAL A 390 -7.96 45.94 -53.53
C VAL A 390 -6.75 46.09 -52.64
N THR A 391 -5.66 46.61 -53.20
CA THR A 391 -4.41 46.90 -52.50
C THR A 391 -4.66 47.71 -51.23
N GLY A 392 -4.39 47.12 -50.06
CA GLY A 392 -4.55 47.75 -48.75
C GLY A 392 -4.22 46.79 -47.60
N ASN A 393 -4.12 47.33 -46.37
CA ASN A 393 -3.98 46.54 -45.15
C ASN A 393 -5.34 45.95 -44.74
N LEU A 394 -5.59 44.68 -45.09
CA LEU A 394 -6.85 43.98 -44.81
C LEU A 394 -6.80 43.21 -43.48
N LYS A 395 -7.86 43.28 -42.66
CA LYS A 395 -8.10 42.41 -41.50
C LYS A 395 -9.33 41.53 -41.73
N TYR A 396 -9.29 40.29 -41.26
CA TYR A 396 -10.33 39.28 -41.45
C TYR A 396 -10.92 38.88 -40.10
N TYR A 397 -12.25 38.80 -40.03
CA TYR A 397 -12.97 38.46 -38.80
C TYR A 397 -13.91 37.27 -39.04
N TYR A 398 -13.91 36.33 -38.10
CA TYR A 398 -14.62 35.06 -38.19
C TYR A 398 -15.63 34.91 -37.04
N ASP A 399 -16.72 34.19 -37.29
CA ASP A 399 -17.70 33.84 -36.24
C ASP A 399 -17.25 32.60 -35.45
N ASP A 400 -18.07 32.17 -34.47
CA ASP A 400 -17.79 31.00 -33.63
C ASP A 400 -17.80 29.68 -34.42
N LEU A 401 -18.41 29.67 -35.61
CA LEU A 401 -18.34 28.58 -36.57
C LEU A 401 -17.15 28.74 -37.53
N ASN A 402 -16.19 29.61 -37.22
CA ASN A 402 -15.00 29.90 -38.02
C ASN A 402 -15.30 30.29 -39.48
N ARG A 403 -16.46 30.91 -39.72
CA ARG A 403 -16.85 31.43 -41.04
C ARG A 403 -16.46 32.90 -41.13
N LEU A 404 -15.89 33.32 -42.26
CA LEU A 404 -15.49 34.72 -42.47
C LEU A 404 -16.73 35.61 -42.51
N VAL A 405 -16.92 36.45 -41.50
CA VAL A 405 -18.09 37.32 -41.40
C VAL A 405 -17.78 38.78 -41.73
N PHE A 406 -16.54 39.24 -41.56
CA PHE A 406 -16.13 40.58 -42.00
C PHE A 406 -14.74 40.60 -42.64
N ILE A 407 -14.58 41.49 -43.63
CA ILE A 407 -13.27 41.97 -44.10
C ILE A 407 -13.23 43.47 -43.83
N GLU A 408 -12.18 43.92 -43.15
CA GLU A 408 -11.87 45.34 -42.95
C GLU A 408 -10.72 45.75 -43.86
N ASP A 409 -10.94 46.77 -44.67
CA ASP A 409 -9.87 47.55 -45.30
C ASP A 409 -9.54 48.73 -44.38
N THR A 410 -8.42 48.61 -43.66
CA THR A 410 -7.99 49.63 -42.69
C THR A 410 -7.49 50.91 -43.38
N THR A 411 -7.11 50.83 -44.66
CA THR A 411 -6.63 51.99 -45.44
C THR A 411 -7.80 52.79 -45.98
N ALA A 412 -8.84 52.11 -46.50
CA ALA A 412 -10.06 52.74 -46.98
C ALA A 412 -11.11 52.98 -45.87
N VAL A 413 -10.85 52.52 -44.64
CA VAL A 413 -11.78 52.53 -43.49
C VAL A 413 -13.15 51.96 -43.90
N LYS A 414 -13.12 50.77 -44.49
CA LYS A 414 -14.29 50.11 -45.07
C LYS A 414 -14.44 48.70 -44.52
N LEU A 415 -15.63 48.37 -44.00
CA LEU A 415 -15.98 47.04 -43.53
C LEU A 415 -16.98 46.39 -44.49
N VAL A 416 -16.72 45.15 -44.88
CA VAL A 416 -17.62 44.35 -45.70
C VAL A 416 -18.12 43.18 -44.86
N GLU A 417 -19.42 43.09 -44.66
CA GLU A 417 -20.09 42.01 -43.95
C GLU A 417 -20.50 40.90 -44.93
N TYR A 418 -20.32 39.65 -44.53
CA TYR A 418 -20.73 38.48 -45.28
C TYR A 418 -21.78 37.67 -44.52
N GLN A 419 -22.70 37.07 -45.26
CA GLN A 419 -23.68 36.10 -44.76
C GLN A 419 -23.56 34.78 -45.51
N TYR A 420 -24.12 33.74 -44.91
CA TYR A 420 -24.04 32.37 -45.41
C TYR A 420 -25.46 31.81 -45.57
N ASP A 421 -25.74 31.16 -46.71
CA ASP A 421 -26.99 30.41 -46.89
C ASP A 421 -26.96 29.06 -46.15
N GLU A 422 -28.09 28.33 -46.17
CA GLU A 422 -28.24 27.02 -45.52
C GLU A 422 -27.26 25.96 -46.03
N VAL A 423 -26.64 26.19 -47.20
CA VAL A 423 -25.67 25.30 -47.84
C VAL A 423 -24.23 25.79 -47.67
N GLY A 424 -24.02 26.90 -46.96
CA GLY A 424 -22.71 27.46 -46.63
C GLY A 424 -22.11 28.38 -47.69
N ASN A 425 -22.86 28.82 -48.71
CA ASN A 425 -22.34 29.77 -49.69
C ASN A 425 -22.25 31.18 -49.11
N ARG A 426 -21.07 31.80 -49.26
CA ARG A 426 -20.80 33.16 -48.80
C ARG A 426 -21.35 34.18 -49.79
N THR A 427 -22.22 35.07 -49.33
CA THR A 427 -22.67 36.26 -50.06
C THR A 427 -22.34 37.52 -49.28
N GLN A 428 -21.99 38.60 -50.00
CA GLN A 428 -21.80 39.90 -49.35
C GLN A 428 -23.17 40.41 -48.89
N LYS A 429 -23.28 40.74 -47.61
CA LYS A 429 -24.50 41.23 -46.98
C LYS A 429 -24.53 42.76 -46.98
N ASN A 430 -23.52 43.39 -46.39
CA ASN A 430 -23.47 44.85 -46.22
C ASN A 430 -22.08 45.41 -46.48
N THR A 431 -22.03 46.74 -46.66
CA THR A 431 -20.80 47.52 -46.69
C THR A 431 -20.97 48.73 -45.77
N TYR A 432 -20.03 48.91 -44.84
CA TYR A 432 -20.00 50.05 -43.92
C TYR A 432 -18.77 50.89 -44.23
N ASN A 433 -19.00 52.18 -44.52
CA ASN A 433 -17.92 53.15 -44.71
C ASN A 433 -17.70 53.91 -43.40
N SER A 434 -16.45 54.30 -43.10
CA SER A 434 -16.13 55.09 -41.91
C SER A 434 -16.66 54.47 -40.61
N SER A 435 -16.41 53.17 -40.42
CA SER A 435 -16.86 52.41 -39.25
C SER A 435 -15.74 51.52 -38.73
N TYR A 436 -15.69 51.35 -37.42
CA TYR A 436 -14.85 50.39 -36.71
C TYR A 436 -15.67 49.20 -36.25
N LEU A 437 -14.99 48.08 -35.98
CA LEU A 437 -15.61 46.85 -35.51
C LEU A 437 -15.09 46.50 -34.11
N ILE A 438 -15.98 46.19 -33.18
CA ILE A 438 -15.62 45.44 -31.97
C ILE A 438 -16.14 44.01 -32.13
N MET A 439 -15.23 43.04 -32.12
CA MET A 439 -15.54 41.62 -32.25
C MET A 439 -15.47 40.95 -30.88
N ALA A 440 -16.62 40.59 -30.31
CA ALA A 440 -16.70 39.88 -29.03
C ALA A 440 -16.86 38.37 -29.23
N LYS A 441 -16.02 37.59 -28.57
CA LYS A 441 -16.07 36.12 -28.57
C LYS A 441 -16.10 35.58 -27.13
N SER A 442 -17.08 34.76 -26.81
CA SER A 442 -17.10 34.07 -25.51
C SER A 442 -16.39 32.73 -25.62
N GLY A 443 -15.55 32.41 -24.64
CA GLY A 443 -15.12 31.04 -24.41
C GLY A 443 -16.26 30.17 -23.86
N ASN A 444 -16.02 28.87 -23.77
CA ASN A 444 -16.95 27.92 -23.16
C ASN A 444 -17.17 28.26 -21.68
N ASN A 445 -18.36 27.96 -21.15
CA ASN A 445 -18.72 28.10 -19.73
C ASN A 445 -18.84 29.54 -19.20
N GLY A 446 -19.16 30.47 -20.09
CA GLY A 446 -19.61 31.81 -19.72
C GLY A 446 -20.13 32.58 -20.94
N THR A 447 -20.43 33.86 -20.73
CA THR A 447 -20.97 34.76 -21.78
C THR A 447 -20.31 36.13 -21.74
N ILE A 448 -20.30 36.80 -22.89
CA ILE A 448 -20.00 38.23 -23.01
C ILE A 448 -21.25 38.92 -23.58
N SER A 449 -21.69 40.04 -22.98
CA SER A 449 -22.80 40.82 -23.53
C SER A 449 -22.46 41.35 -24.93
N SER A 450 -23.45 41.48 -25.81
CA SER A 450 -23.21 41.90 -27.21
C SER A 450 -22.23 40.97 -27.95
N LEU A 451 -22.37 39.65 -27.73
CA LEU A 451 -21.62 38.62 -28.43
C LEU A 451 -21.70 38.82 -29.95
N GLY A 452 -20.58 38.62 -30.63
CA GLY A 452 -20.49 38.86 -32.06
C GLY A 452 -20.05 40.29 -32.39
N ALA A 453 -20.41 40.75 -33.59
CA ALA A 453 -19.92 42.00 -34.15
C ALA A 453 -20.72 43.20 -33.64
N THR A 454 -20.03 44.22 -33.14
CA THR A 454 -20.58 45.54 -32.84
C THR A 454 -19.97 46.56 -33.80
N ILE A 455 -20.81 47.18 -34.63
CA ILE A 455 -20.38 48.20 -35.61
C ILE A 455 -20.39 49.58 -34.93
N VAL A 456 -19.28 50.29 -35.01
CA VAL A 456 -19.08 51.59 -34.36
C VAL A 456 -18.79 52.66 -35.43
N PRO A 457 -19.69 53.64 -35.65
CA PRO A 457 -19.42 54.73 -36.58
C PRO A 457 -18.21 55.57 -36.15
N GLN A 458 -17.34 55.92 -37.11
CA GLN A 458 -16.18 56.77 -36.90
C GLN A 458 -16.60 58.18 -36.44
N GLY A 459 -15.89 58.73 -35.45
CA GLY A 459 -16.18 60.06 -34.90
C GLY A 459 -17.38 60.11 -33.93
N SER A 460 -17.99 58.96 -33.62
CA SER A 460 -19.11 58.90 -32.66
C SER A 460 -18.71 59.25 -31.22
N GLY A 461 -17.44 59.02 -30.84
CA GLY A 461 -16.93 59.23 -29.48
C GLY A 461 -17.60 58.33 -28.43
N GLN A 462 -18.43 57.38 -28.87
CA GLN A 462 -19.26 56.56 -28.00
C GLN A 462 -18.43 55.53 -27.23
N THR A 463 -18.95 55.16 -26.06
CA THR A 463 -18.34 54.20 -25.15
C THR A 463 -19.14 52.89 -25.18
N TYR A 464 -18.45 51.76 -25.24
CA TYR A 464 -19.06 50.44 -25.31
C TYR A 464 -18.57 49.58 -24.16
N THR A 465 -19.49 49.12 -23.30
CA THR A 465 -19.18 48.26 -22.16
C THR A 465 -19.65 46.84 -22.43
N TYR A 466 -18.75 45.88 -22.20
CA TYR A 466 -18.98 44.45 -22.33
C TYR A 466 -18.96 43.84 -20.93
N ASN A 467 -20.06 43.24 -20.51
CA ASN A 467 -20.16 42.48 -19.26
C ASN A 467 -19.77 41.02 -19.53
N ILE A 468 -18.85 40.48 -18.72
CA ILE A 468 -18.36 39.11 -18.78
C ILE A 468 -18.99 38.34 -17.62
N ASN A 469 -19.86 37.39 -17.94
CA ASN A 469 -20.61 36.63 -16.93
C ASN A 469 -20.22 35.15 -17.03
N PRO A 470 -19.46 34.61 -16.05
CA PRO A 470 -19.21 33.17 -15.99
C PRO A 470 -20.50 32.40 -15.72
N SER A 471 -20.58 31.17 -16.24
CA SER A 471 -21.63 30.23 -15.84
C SER A 471 -21.45 29.81 -14.38
N THR A 472 -22.52 29.35 -13.73
CA THR A 472 -22.44 28.77 -12.38
C THR A 472 -21.40 27.66 -12.32
N GLY A 473 -20.53 27.69 -11.31
CA GLY A 473 -19.43 26.74 -11.15
C GLY A 473 -18.12 27.15 -11.82
N TYR A 474 -18.10 28.30 -12.48
CA TYR A 474 -16.94 28.81 -13.21
C TYR A 474 -16.59 30.23 -12.77
N VAL A 475 -15.33 30.62 -12.98
CA VAL A 475 -14.84 31.99 -12.82
C VAL A 475 -14.16 32.46 -14.10
N VAL A 476 -14.07 33.77 -14.28
CA VAL A 476 -13.29 34.36 -15.37
C VAL A 476 -11.82 34.07 -15.12
N THR A 477 -11.18 33.39 -16.06
CA THR A 477 -9.73 33.11 -16.01
C THR A 477 -8.95 34.29 -16.55
N ASP A 478 -9.37 34.79 -17.71
CA ASP A 478 -8.75 35.91 -18.40
C ASP A 478 -9.71 36.53 -19.40
N VAL A 479 -9.62 37.85 -19.55
CA VAL A 479 -10.21 38.61 -20.66
C VAL A 479 -9.05 39.16 -21.47
N LYS A 480 -9.09 38.95 -22.78
CA LYS A 480 -8.10 39.50 -23.72
C LYS A 480 -8.75 40.54 -24.61
N VAL A 481 -8.09 41.68 -24.75
CA VAL A 481 -8.45 42.76 -25.68
C VAL A 481 -7.32 42.89 -26.68
N ASP A 482 -7.65 42.77 -27.97
CA ASP A 482 -6.66 42.77 -29.06
C ASP A 482 -5.55 41.73 -28.88
N GLY A 483 -5.92 40.58 -28.32
CA GLY A 483 -5.00 39.48 -27.99
C GLY A 483 -4.19 39.68 -26.71
N VAL A 484 -4.26 40.85 -26.07
CA VAL A 484 -3.53 41.17 -24.84
C VAL A 484 -4.42 40.95 -23.62
N SER A 485 -3.92 40.22 -22.62
CA SER A 485 -4.63 39.99 -21.36
C SER A 485 -4.85 41.30 -20.59
N VAL A 486 -6.08 41.52 -20.15
CA VAL A 486 -6.47 42.56 -19.19
C VAL A 486 -6.85 41.95 -17.83
N GLY A 487 -6.62 40.65 -17.65
CA GLY A 487 -6.88 39.90 -16.43
C GLY A 487 -8.33 39.40 -16.29
N ALA A 488 -8.61 38.81 -15.13
CA ALA A 488 -9.91 38.26 -14.77
C ALA A 488 -10.92 39.36 -14.37
N VAL A 489 -11.34 40.18 -15.34
CA VAL A 489 -12.32 41.24 -15.15
C VAL A 489 -13.74 40.79 -15.50
N THR A 490 -14.74 41.30 -14.77
CA THR A 490 -16.17 41.02 -15.01
C THR A 490 -16.83 42.02 -15.96
N SER A 491 -16.13 43.11 -16.30
CA SER A 491 -16.54 44.03 -17.36
C SER A 491 -15.31 44.67 -18.00
N TYR A 492 -15.44 45.06 -19.27
CA TYR A 492 -14.45 45.87 -19.96
C TYR A 492 -15.14 46.96 -20.77
N THR A 493 -14.60 48.18 -20.69
CA THR A 493 -15.16 49.37 -21.36
C THR A 493 -14.18 49.92 -22.38
N PHE A 494 -14.59 49.94 -23.65
CA PHE A 494 -13.90 50.67 -24.70
C PHE A 494 -14.34 52.13 -24.67
N ASN A 495 -13.43 53.01 -24.22
CA ASN A 495 -13.65 54.45 -24.21
C ASN A 495 -13.28 55.05 -25.57
N SER A 496 -14.20 55.82 -26.17
CA SER A 496 -13.95 56.59 -27.40
C SER A 496 -13.29 55.78 -28.52
N VAL A 497 -13.99 54.75 -28.98
CA VAL A 497 -13.52 53.80 -30.01
C VAL A 497 -13.09 54.53 -31.28
N ASN A 498 -11.79 54.47 -31.59
CA ASN A 498 -11.15 55.13 -32.73
C ASN A 498 -10.38 54.15 -33.65
N SER A 499 -10.50 52.86 -33.37
CA SER A 499 -9.99 51.74 -34.17
C SER A 499 -10.85 50.50 -33.94
N SER A 500 -10.74 49.51 -34.81
CA SER A 500 -11.37 48.20 -34.60
C SER A 500 -10.65 47.40 -33.51
N HIS A 501 -11.41 46.68 -32.69
CA HIS A 501 -10.94 45.93 -31.53
C HIS A 501 -11.50 44.50 -31.49
N THR A 502 -10.86 43.64 -30.73
CA THR A 502 -11.37 42.32 -30.35
C THR A 502 -11.45 42.19 -28.84
N ILE A 503 -12.43 41.44 -28.33
CA ILE A 503 -12.50 41.06 -26.93
C ILE A 503 -12.88 39.58 -26.81
N SER A 504 -12.14 38.83 -25.99
CA SER A 504 -12.44 37.42 -25.71
C SER A 504 -12.29 37.08 -24.23
N ALA A 505 -13.13 36.21 -23.70
CA ALA A 505 -13.08 35.75 -22.31
C ALA A 505 -12.88 34.24 -22.24
N THR A 506 -12.16 33.79 -21.23
CA THR A 506 -11.96 32.37 -20.89
C THR A 506 -12.38 32.11 -19.46
N PHE A 507 -12.82 30.88 -19.19
CA PHE A 507 -13.42 30.49 -17.92
C PHE A 507 -12.84 29.16 -17.44
N THR A 508 -12.67 29.02 -16.13
CA THR A 508 -12.17 27.80 -15.50
C THR A 508 -13.15 27.34 -14.43
N ALA A 509 -13.35 26.02 -14.37
CA ALA A 509 -14.14 25.36 -13.35
C ALA A 509 -13.53 25.61 -11.97
N VAL A 510 -14.37 25.86 -10.97
CA VAL A 510 -13.92 25.97 -9.58
C VAL A 510 -14.63 24.93 -8.74
N ASP A 511 -13.89 24.27 -7.87
CA ASP A 511 -14.38 23.08 -7.18
C ASP A 511 -14.98 23.35 -5.82
N ILE A 512 -14.71 24.52 -5.24
CA ILE A 512 -15.00 24.82 -3.84
C ILE A 512 -15.83 26.10 -3.78
N SER A 513 -16.93 26.09 -3.02
CA SER A 513 -17.80 27.26 -2.86
C SER A 513 -18.38 27.40 -1.45
N ILE A 514 -18.72 28.66 -1.11
CA ILE A 514 -19.61 29.02 0.00
C ILE A 514 -20.72 29.90 -0.59
N GLY A 515 -21.95 29.38 -0.61
CA GLY A 515 -23.03 30.01 -1.35
C GLY A 515 -22.70 30.14 -2.84
N ASN A 516 -22.70 31.36 -3.37
CA ASN A 516 -22.35 31.66 -4.77
C ASN A 516 -20.91 32.19 -4.93
N THR A 517 -20.10 32.12 -3.87
CA THR A 517 -18.70 32.56 -3.90
C THR A 517 -17.79 31.34 -4.05
N TYR A 518 -16.84 31.42 -4.97
CA TYR A 518 -15.92 30.33 -5.30
C TYR A 518 -14.52 30.56 -4.74
N TYR A 519 -13.84 29.49 -4.36
CA TYR A 519 -12.53 29.53 -3.69
C TYR A 519 -11.53 28.59 -4.37
N SER A 520 -10.26 28.97 -4.34
CA SER A 520 -9.17 28.21 -4.97
C SER A 520 -8.68 27.02 -4.14
N SER A 521 -9.01 26.94 -2.85
CA SER A 521 -8.61 25.85 -1.95
C SER A 521 -9.57 25.71 -0.77
N LEU A 522 -9.50 24.56 -0.08
CA LEU A 522 -10.27 24.29 1.13
C LEU A 522 -9.90 25.28 2.24
N GLN A 523 -8.61 25.57 2.38
CA GLN A 523 -8.13 26.53 3.38
C GLN A 523 -8.68 27.94 3.11
N ALA A 524 -8.65 28.40 1.86
CA ALA A 524 -9.17 29.73 1.52
C ALA A 524 -10.67 29.85 1.79
N ALA A 525 -11.44 28.79 1.51
CA ALA A 525 -12.86 28.75 1.86
C ALA A 525 -13.05 28.75 3.39
N TYR A 526 -12.28 27.95 4.12
CA TYR A 526 -12.35 27.91 5.59
C TYR A 526 -11.97 29.24 6.23
N ASP A 527 -10.96 29.94 5.73
CA ASP A 527 -10.53 31.24 6.24
C ASP A 527 -11.60 32.32 6.01
N ALA A 528 -12.33 32.24 4.90
CA ALA A 528 -13.44 33.14 4.59
C ALA A 528 -14.76 32.76 5.27
N ALA A 529 -14.89 31.54 5.79
CA ALA A 529 -16.11 31.04 6.39
C ALA A 529 -16.52 31.86 7.65
N SER A 530 -17.82 32.11 7.77
CA SER A 530 -18.45 32.56 9.02
C SER A 530 -18.94 31.36 9.84
N ASP A 531 -19.24 31.57 11.12
CA ASP A 531 -19.82 30.52 11.97
C ASP A 531 -21.12 29.95 11.37
N GLY A 532 -21.20 28.62 11.28
CA GLY A 532 -22.28 27.87 10.65
C GLY A 532 -22.21 27.73 9.12
N SER A 533 -21.15 28.22 8.46
CA SER A 533 -21.04 28.17 6.99
C SER A 533 -20.96 26.74 6.46
N THR A 534 -21.51 26.54 5.25
CA THR A 534 -21.33 25.30 4.48
C THR A 534 -20.38 25.54 3.31
N ILE A 535 -19.26 24.82 3.33
CA ILE A 535 -18.30 24.71 2.22
C ILE A 535 -18.72 23.51 1.38
N LYS A 536 -19.08 23.76 0.12
CA LYS A 536 -19.44 22.73 -0.86
C LYS A 536 -18.27 22.41 -1.76
N VAL A 537 -18.07 21.14 -2.05
CA VAL A 537 -16.95 20.65 -2.86
C VAL A 537 -17.46 19.69 -3.94
N THR A 538 -16.94 19.84 -5.16
CA THR A 538 -17.27 18.96 -6.29
C THR A 538 -16.81 17.51 -6.03
N ALA A 539 -17.49 16.54 -6.65
CA ALA A 539 -17.10 15.13 -6.64
C ALA A 539 -15.78 14.93 -7.42
N LYS A 540 -14.65 14.99 -6.70
CA LYS A 540 -13.31 14.86 -7.25
C LYS A 540 -12.31 14.37 -6.20
N ASN A 541 -11.08 14.17 -6.64
CA ASN A 541 -9.95 13.91 -5.75
C ASN A 541 -9.27 15.23 -5.37
N LEU A 542 -9.17 15.49 -4.07
CA LEU A 542 -8.45 16.60 -3.48
C LEU A 542 -7.20 16.14 -2.76
N ALA A 543 -6.08 16.81 -3.05
CA ALA A 543 -4.80 16.62 -2.37
C ALA A 543 -4.43 17.93 -1.65
N GLU A 544 -5.22 18.30 -0.65
CA GLU A 544 -5.07 19.54 0.12
C GLU A 544 -5.14 19.26 1.62
N ASN A 545 -4.37 20.03 2.41
CA ASN A 545 -4.48 20.03 3.87
C ASN A 545 -5.48 21.09 4.33
N LEU A 546 -6.12 20.86 5.46
CA LEU A 546 -7.05 21.80 6.10
C LEU A 546 -6.68 22.00 7.57
N SER A 547 -6.37 23.25 7.95
CA SER A 547 -6.10 23.64 9.33
C SER A 547 -7.34 24.26 9.96
N VAL A 548 -7.94 23.57 10.91
CA VAL A 548 -9.16 23.97 11.62
C VAL A 548 -8.79 24.74 12.90
N ASN A 549 -8.21 25.93 12.72
CA ASN A 549 -7.59 26.73 13.76
C ASN A 549 -8.47 27.90 14.25
N ARG A 550 -9.74 27.96 13.85
CA ARG A 550 -10.68 29.02 14.24
C ARG A 550 -11.77 28.43 15.13
N ASN A 551 -12.16 29.17 16.17
CA ASN A 551 -13.29 28.81 17.04
C ASN A 551 -14.64 29.14 16.38
N ILE A 552 -14.95 28.44 15.29
CA ILE A 552 -16.22 28.51 14.54
C ILE A 552 -16.68 27.11 14.15
N SER A 553 -17.97 26.95 13.89
CA SER A 553 -18.57 25.74 13.34
C SER A 553 -18.64 25.83 11.82
N VAL A 554 -18.16 24.82 11.10
CA VAL A 554 -18.22 24.75 9.63
C VAL A 554 -18.69 23.38 9.18
N ASN A 555 -19.56 23.35 8.16
CA ASN A 555 -19.96 22.13 7.46
C ASN A 555 -19.13 22.01 6.17
N LEU A 556 -18.37 20.93 6.03
CA LEU A 556 -17.64 20.58 4.82
C LEU A 556 -18.38 19.45 4.10
N GLU A 557 -18.97 19.76 2.95
CA GLU A 557 -19.83 18.83 2.19
C GLU A 557 -19.25 18.56 0.80
N GLY A 558 -18.90 17.29 0.55
CA GLY A 558 -18.37 16.83 -0.73
C GLY A 558 -19.44 16.33 -1.68
N GLY A 559 -18.99 15.87 -2.85
CA GLY A 559 -19.81 15.11 -3.78
C GLY A 559 -20.65 15.92 -4.77
N TYR A 560 -20.50 17.23 -4.86
CA TYR A 560 -21.35 18.06 -5.70
C TYR A 560 -21.01 17.98 -7.21
N ASN A 561 -21.98 18.28 -8.08
CA ASN A 561 -21.74 18.62 -9.49
C ASN A 561 -20.99 19.96 -9.64
N GLN A 562 -20.54 20.28 -10.86
CA GLN A 562 -19.79 21.50 -11.15
C GLN A 562 -20.52 22.79 -10.72
N GLU A 563 -21.85 22.80 -10.75
CA GLU A 563 -22.67 23.95 -10.34
C GLU A 563 -22.93 24.04 -8.82
N HIS A 564 -22.44 23.10 -8.02
CA HIS A 564 -22.66 23.01 -6.55
C HIS A 564 -24.14 22.91 -6.12
N THR A 565 -25.00 22.38 -6.99
CA THR A 565 -26.45 22.29 -6.77
C THR A 565 -26.93 20.91 -6.37
N SER A 566 -26.22 19.84 -6.73
CA SER A 566 -26.68 18.46 -6.52
C SER A 566 -25.52 17.52 -6.22
N ILE A 567 -25.76 16.53 -5.35
CA ILE A 567 -24.79 15.48 -5.03
C ILE A 567 -24.80 14.44 -6.15
N VAL A 568 -23.64 14.15 -6.72
CA VAL A 568 -23.42 13.21 -7.82
C VAL A 568 -22.42 12.10 -7.48
N GLY A 569 -21.79 12.15 -6.31
CA GLY A 569 -20.83 11.16 -5.82
C GLY A 569 -20.24 11.56 -4.48
N ASP A 570 -19.03 11.09 -4.19
CA ASP A 570 -18.23 11.51 -3.04
C ASP A 570 -17.03 12.36 -3.49
N THR A 571 -16.52 13.19 -2.58
CA THR A 571 -15.19 13.81 -2.73
C THR A 571 -14.15 12.98 -1.99
N GLU A 572 -13.03 12.61 -2.62
CA GLU A 572 -11.89 12.02 -1.91
C GLU A 572 -10.97 13.12 -1.39
N LEU A 573 -10.61 13.08 -0.11
CA LEU A 573 -9.58 13.96 0.46
C LEU A 573 -8.36 13.15 0.89
N LYS A 574 -7.21 13.50 0.31
CA LYS A 574 -5.91 12.82 0.49
C LYS A 574 -4.89 13.63 1.28
N GLY A 575 -5.31 14.72 1.92
CA GLY A 575 -4.46 15.53 2.81
C GLY A 575 -4.84 15.40 4.27
N ILE A 576 -4.16 16.19 5.10
CA ILE A 576 -4.29 16.19 6.57
C ILE A 576 -5.37 17.20 6.98
N ILE A 577 -6.31 16.78 7.83
CA ILE A 577 -7.18 17.69 8.58
C ILE A 577 -6.57 17.85 9.97
N GLN A 578 -6.04 19.04 10.26
CA GLN A 578 -5.44 19.36 11.56
C GLN A 578 -6.47 20.10 12.42
N THR A 579 -6.76 19.58 13.61
CA THR A 579 -7.59 20.24 14.62
C THR A 579 -6.71 20.77 15.76
N PHE A 580 -7.20 21.81 16.43
CA PHE A 580 -6.51 22.47 17.53
C PHE A 580 -7.38 22.43 18.79
N SER A 581 -6.77 22.40 19.97
CA SER A 581 -7.48 22.28 21.25
C SER A 581 -8.42 23.45 21.57
N ASP A 582 -8.17 24.61 20.96
CA ASP A 582 -8.98 25.83 20.99
C ASP A 582 -9.82 26.04 19.71
N GLY A 583 -9.78 25.07 18.78
CA GLY A 583 -10.53 25.09 17.54
C GLY A 583 -12.03 24.84 17.73
N GLY A 584 -12.81 25.30 16.75
CA GLY A 584 -14.25 25.09 16.70
C GLY A 584 -14.65 23.73 16.14
N THR A 585 -15.87 23.60 15.62
CA THR A 585 -16.42 22.32 15.14
C THR A 585 -16.32 22.20 13.62
N LEU A 586 -15.78 21.09 13.12
CA LEU A 586 -15.86 20.73 11.70
C LEU A 586 -16.80 19.53 11.53
N THR A 587 -17.88 19.69 10.76
CA THR A 587 -18.77 18.59 10.36
C THR A 587 -18.45 18.20 8.92
N ILE A 588 -18.19 16.92 8.66
CA ILE A 588 -17.80 16.42 7.33
C ILE A 588 -18.89 15.50 6.78
N LYS A 589 -19.29 15.69 5.51
CA LYS A 589 -20.31 14.86 4.81
C LYS A 589 -19.89 14.56 3.37
N ASN A 590 -20.23 13.37 2.86
CA ASN A 590 -19.95 12.94 1.48
C ASN A 590 -18.47 13.07 1.08
N PHE A 591 -17.60 12.79 2.04
CA PHE A 591 -16.16 12.69 1.85
C PHE A 591 -15.71 11.27 2.11
N ILE A 592 -14.80 10.80 1.28
CA ILE A 592 -13.95 9.65 1.56
C ILE A 592 -12.64 10.22 2.11
N LEU A 593 -12.39 10.02 3.40
CA LEU A 593 -11.12 10.38 4.02
C LEU A 593 -10.15 9.22 3.87
N GLN A 594 -9.03 9.45 3.20
CA GLN A 594 -8.00 8.43 3.09
C GLN A 594 -7.16 8.41 4.38
N THR A 595 -7.30 7.34 5.17
CA THR A 595 -6.39 7.11 6.29
C THR A 595 -5.01 6.78 5.73
N LEU A 596 -4.00 7.59 6.04
CA LEU A 596 -2.62 7.14 5.90
C LEU A 596 -2.42 5.99 6.88
N GLN A 597 -2.05 4.81 6.38
CA GLN A 597 -1.61 3.73 7.26
C GLN A 597 -0.41 4.25 8.06
N PRO A 598 -0.40 4.16 9.40
CA PRO A 598 0.76 4.57 10.18
C PRO A 598 1.98 3.79 9.67
N GLN A 599 2.93 4.53 9.09
CA GLN A 599 4.19 3.96 8.65
C GLN A 599 4.97 3.61 9.91
N VAL A 600 5.23 2.32 10.13
CA VAL A 600 6.09 1.90 11.23
C VAL A 600 7.50 2.38 10.92
N MET A 601 8.00 3.30 11.75
CA MET A 601 9.37 3.78 11.73
C MET A 601 10.22 2.90 12.65
N THR A 602 11.40 2.52 12.19
CA THR A 602 12.37 1.74 12.97
C THR A 602 13.57 2.59 13.32
N LEU A 603 14.04 2.49 14.57
CA LEU A 603 15.24 3.13 15.08
C LEU A 603 16.10 2.11 15.83
N ASP A 604 17.30 1.87 15.30
CA ASP A 604 18.33 1.06 15.93
C ASP A 604 19.45 1.96 16.45
N LEU A 605 19.72 1.88 17.74
CA LEU A 605 20.77 2.63 18.43
C LEU A 605 21.79 1.67 19.03
N GLN A 606 23.03 2.12 19.15
CA GLN A 606 24.09 1.39 19.84
C GLN A 606 24.77 2.31 20.85
N VAL A 607 25.21 1.75 21.97
CA VAL A 607 26.13 2.45 22.88
C VAL A 607 27.35 2.91 22.09
N ALA A 608 27.65 4.21 22.16
CA ALA A 608 28.54 4.88 21.20
C ALA A 608 29.86 5.35 21.81
N ALA A 609 29.99 5.37 23.14
CA ALA A 609 31.20 5.76 23.85
C ALA A 609 31.38 4.96 25.15
N SER A 610 32.61 4.91 25.67
CA SER A 610 32.91 4.31 26.98
C SER A 610 32.09 4.94 28.11
N SER A 611 31.88 6.27 28.05
CA SER A 611 31.04 6.98 29.01
C SER A 611 29.52 6.77 28.83
N ASP A 612 29.10 5.96 27.85
CA ASP A 612 27.69 5.62 27.63
C ASP A 612 27.29 4.30 28.30
N ASP A 613 28.22 3.58 28.92
CA ASP A 613 27.87 2.46 29.77
C ASP A 613 28.66 2.47 31.09
N ILE A 614 28.14 1.72 32.06
CA ILE A 614 28.77 1.57 33.37
C ILE A 614 28.45 0.18 33.90
N GLN A 615 29.47 -0.54 34.38
CA GLN A 615 29.27 -1.78 35.14
C GLN A 615 29.17 -1.46 36.63
N VAL A 616 28.24 -2.08 37.33
CA VAL A 616 28.06 -1.90 38.78
C VAL A 616 28.00 -3.22 39.52
N ASN A 617 28.38 -3.19 40.80
CA ASN A 617 28.23 -4.32 41.72
C ASN A 617 28.01 -3.88 43.16
N TRP A 618 27.22 -4.65 43.89
CA TRP A 618 27.00 -4.47 45.33
C TRP A 618 27.83 -5.46 46.14
N SER A 619 28.53 -4.96 47.15
CA SER A 619 29.45 -5.75 47.99
C SER A 619 28.92 -6.06 49.41
N GLY A 620 27.63 -5.86 49.66
CA GLY A 620 27.02 -6.03 50.98
C GLY A 620 27.03 -4.77 51.85
N SER A 621 27.91 -3.80 51.55
CA SER A 621 28.00 -2.53 52.28
C SER A 621 27.95 -1.28 51.38
N ALA A 622 28.44 -1.37 50.14
CA ALA A 622 28.42 -0.27 49.19
C ALA A 622 28.34 -0.76 47.73
N TRP A 623 27.79 0.11 46.87
CA TRP A 623 27.85 -0.01 45.41
C TRP A 623 29.21 0.45 44.92
N ALA A 624 29.79 -0.29 43.98
CA ALA A 624 30.96 0.14 43.22
C ALA A 624 30.60 0.15 41.73
N GLY A 625 31.15 1.13 41.01
CA GLY A 625 30.97 1.29 39.57
C GLY A 625 32.31 1.28 38.83
N ASN A 626 32.29 0.81 37.59
CA ASN A 626 33.41 0.84 36.67
C ASN A 626 32.93 1.38 35.31
N LEU A 627 33.43 2.56 34.95
CA LEU A 627 33.09 3.30 33.73
C LEU A 627 33.87 2.85 32.49
N ALA A 628 34.88 2.01 32.67
CA ALA A 628 35.71 1.49 31.59
C ALA A 628 35.81 -0.04 31.66
N ALA A 629 34.76 -0.67 32.18
CA ALA A 629 34.70 -2.12 32.25
C ALA A 629 34.58 -2.67 30.83
N ASP A 630 35.33 -3.72 30.53
CA ASP A 630 35.23 -4.46 29.27
C ASP A 630 33.99 -5.38 29.21
N LYS A 631 33.16 -5.39 30.26
CA LYS A 631 31.97 -6.24 30.44
C LYS A 631 30.80 -5.49 31.03
N LEU A 632 29.62 -5.95 30.67
CA LEU A 632 28.34 -5.63 31.30
C LEU A 632 27.80 -6.91 31.96
N LEU A 633 28.02 -7.04 33.27
CA LEU A 633 27.63 -8.20 34.07
C LEU A 633 26.32 -7.94 34.83
N ALA A 634 25.35 -8.84 34.73
CA ALA A 634 24.11 -8.80 35.52
C ALA A 634 23.85 -10.16 36.21
N GLY A 635 23.33 -10.14 37.44
CA GLY A 635 23.06 -11.33 38.25
C GLY A 635 23.95 -11.48 39.49
N TYR A 636 24.26 -12.72 39.86
CA TYR A 636 25.01 -13.12 41.04
C TYR A 636 26.35 -13.75 40.65
N THR A 637 27.45 -13.33 41.30
CA THR A 637 28.78 -13.94 41.06
C THR A 637 29.33 -14.68 42.25
N ASN A 638 29.15 -14.16 43.47
CA ASN A 638 29.50 -14.81 44.73
C ASN A 638 28.91 -14.02 45.92
N THR A 639 29.15 -14.49 47.14
CA THR A 639 28.63 -13.87 48.37
C THR A 639 29.15 -12.46 48.64
N SER A 640 30.28 -12.08 48.05
CA SER A 640 30.83 -10.72 48.11
C SER A 640 30.31 -9.83 46.98
N PHE A 641 29.62 -10.39 45.98
CA PHE A 641 29.11 -9.68 44.80
C PHE A 641 27.82 -10.35 44.31
N PHE A 642 26.79 -10.21 45.14
CA PHE A 642 25.52 -10.91 44.98
C PHE A 642 24.45 -10.11 44.22
N LYS A 643 24.73 -8.85 43.88
CA LYS A 643 23.93 -8.04 42.94
C LYS A 643 24.87 -7.38 41.92
N ARG A 644 24.72 -7.71 40.64
CA ARG A 644 25.46 -7.16 39.50
C ARG A 644 24.51 -6.49 38.53
N GLY A 645 25.00 -5.50 37.81
CA GLY A 645 24.27 -4.90 36.69
C GLY A 645 25.06 -3.83 35.96
N GLY A 646 24.34 -2.99 35.23
CA GLY A 646 24.91 -1.81 34.60
C GLY A 646 23.89 -0.83 34.07
N GLY A 647 24.40 0.32 33.62
CA GLY A 647 23.65 1.35 32.93
C GLY A 647 24.09 1.44 31.47
N LEU A 648 23.15 1.80 30.60
CA LEU A 648 23.32 1.94 29.16
C LEU A 648 22.70 3.26 28.73
N ARG A 649 23.42 4.06 27.94
CA ARG A 649 22.96 5.32 27.37
C ARG A 649 22.96 5.22 25.85
N PHE A 650 21.86 5.63 25.25
CA PHE A 650 21.67 5.68 23.80
C PHE A 650 21.46 7.12 23.37
N GLN A 651 22.30 7.58 22.45
CA GLN A 651 22.35 8.97 22.00
C GLN A 651 21.44 9.19 20.79
N ASN A 652 21.07 10.45 20.52
CA ASN A 652 20.36 10.87 19.31
C ASN A 652 19.07 10.06 19.03
N VAL A 653 18.22 9.91 20.04
CA VAL A 653 16.96 9.18 19.91
C VAL A 653 15.99 10.03 19.10
N THR A 654 15.72 9.63 17.86
CA THR A 654 14.92 10.44 16.92
C THR A 654 13.40 10.24 17.07
N VAL A 655 12.96 9.50 18.09
CA VAL A 655 11.54 9.24 18.36
C VAL A 655 10.84 10.54 18.80
N PRO A 656 9.78 11.00 18.11
CA PRO A 656 9.01 12.17 18.49
C PRO A 656 8.36 12.07 19.88
N HIS A 657 8.15 13.23 20.51
CA HIS A 657 7.35 13.32 21.73
C HIS A 657 5.94 12.77 21.49
N GLY A 658 5.49 11.88 22.37
CA GLY A 658 4.17 11.26 22.29
C GLY A 658 3.98 10.27 21.14
N ALA A 659 5.04 9.92 20.39
CA ALA A 659 4.99 8.85 19.40
C ALA A 659 4.58 7.54 20.08
N THR A 660 3.82 6.70 19.37
CA THR A 660 3.38 5.44 19.95
C THR A 660 4.38 4.35 19.64
N ILE A 661 4.90 3.68 20.67
CA ILE A 661 5.90 2.63 20.54
C ILE A 661 5.19 1.30 20.27
N SER A 662 5.41 0.70 19.10
CA SER A 662 4.87 -0.64 18.78
C SER A 662 5.72 -1.75 19.39
N THR A 663 7.04 -1.64 19.26
CA THR A 663 8.02 -2.65 19.68
C THR A 663 9.25 -1.97 20.26
N ALA A 664 9.82 -2.49 21.35
CA ALA A 664 11.15 -2.10 21.78
C ALA A 664 11.84 -3.23 22.56
N TYR A 665 13.15 -3.42 22.38
CA TYR A 665 13.96 -4.38 23.14
C TYR A 665 15.44 -3.97 23.16
N LEU A 666 16.14 -4.35 24.23
CA LEU A 666 17.60 -4.31 24.28
C LEU A 666 18.17 -5.54 23.59
N GLN A 667 19.24 -5.38 22.82
CA GLN A 667 19.99 -6.49 22.24
C GLN A 667 21.40 -6.49 22.80
N LEU A 668 21.76 -7.59 23.46
CA LEU A 668 23.02 -7.77 24.16
C LEU A 668 23.85 -8.86 23.47
N THR A 669 25.13 -8.60 23.22
CA THR A 669 26.03 -9.62 22.67
C THR A 669 26.77 -10.31 23.80
N CYS A 670 26.67 -11.64 23.87
CA CYS A 670 27.32 -12.46 24.88
C CYS A 670 28.84 -12.35 24.79
N ARG A 671 29.49 -11.99 25.91
CA ARG A 671 30.94 -11.91 26.05
C ARG A 671 31.55 -13.16 26.65
N THR A 672 30.84 -13.83 27.55
CA THR A 672 31.30 -15.08 28.18
C THR A 672 30.18 -16.10 28.11
N ALA A 673 30.42 -17.20 27.39
CA ALA A 673 29.45 -18.28 27.26
C ALA A 673 29.08 -18.85 28.64
N SER A 674 27.80 -19.12 28.86
CA SER A 674 27.30 -19.65 30.12
C SER A 674 26.04 -20.49 29.89
N THR A 675 26.06 -21.72 30.39
CA THR A 675 24.92 -22.65 30.40
C THR A 675 24.13 -22.59 31.71
N SER A 676 24.47 -21.64 32.58
CA SER A 676 23.88 -21.54 33.92
C SER A 676 22.40 -21.15 33.85
N THR A 677 21.58 -21.74 34.71
CA THR A 677 20.16 -21.40 34.87
C THR A 677 19.97 -20.60 36.17
N GLY A 678 18.91 -19.80 36.26
CA GLY A 678 18.64 -19.00 37.46
C GLY A 678 19.28 -17.61 37.46
N VAL A 679 19.47 -17.01 36.28
CA VAL A 679 19.76 -15.57 36.15
C VAL A 679 18.45 -14.83 36.00
N LYS A 680 18.21 -13.87 36.89
CA LYS A 680 17.00 -13.06 36.94
C LYS A 680 17.39 -11.59 37.00
N THR A 681 17.01 -10.85 35.97
CA THR A 681 17.38 -9.43 35.85
C THR A 681 16.14 -8.59 35.61
N ARG A 682 16.29 -7.28 35.72
CA ARG A 682 15.25 -6.32 35.42
C ARG A 682 15.80 -5.21 34.55
N ILE A 683 14.93 -4.68 33.68
CA ILE A 683 15.18 -3.49 32.88
C ILE A 683 14.29 -2.36 33.37
N ILE A 684 14.88 -1.17 33.56
CA ILE A 684 14.23 0.07 33.99
C ILE A 684 14.79 1.24 33.18
N GLY A 685 14.00 2.29 32.95
CA GLY A 685 14.45 3.51 32.26
C GLY A 685 14.73 4.68 33.18
N ASN A 686 15.53 5.65 32.72
CA ASN A 686 15.76 6.93 33.39
C ASN A 686 14.74 7.97 32.89
N LEU A 687 14.09 8.70 33.81
CA LEU A 687 13.17 9.79 33.47
C LEU A 687 13.87 11.12 33.18
N THR A 688 15.19 11.23 33.32
CA THR A 688 15.90 12.44 32.87
C THR A 688 15.79 12.55 31.33
N PRO A 689 15.11 13.56 30.75
CA PRO A 689 14.71 13.55 29.35
C PRO A 689 15.87 13.61 28.36
N ASN A 690 17.02 14.14 28.77
CA ASN A 690 18.28 14.05 28.02
C ASN A 690 19.35 13.52 28.97
N ALA A 691 19.48 12.20 29.01
CA ALA A 691 20.42 11.54 29.90
C ALA A 691 21.86 11.98 29.60
N ALA A 692 22.58 12.46 30.60
CA ALA A 692 24.00 12.78 30.50
C ALA A 692 24.85 11.50 30.43
N THR A 693 26.13 11.58 30.09
CA THR A 693 27.05 10.43 30.18
C THR A 693 27.16 9.93 31.63
N PHE A 694 27.54 8.67 31.81
CA PHE A 694 27.86 8.13 33.13
C PHE A 694 29.21 8.68 33.60
N SER A 695 29.26 9.13 34.86
CA SER A 695 30.44 9.82 35.41
C SER A 695 30.90 9.31 36.77
N SER A 696 30.03 8.64 37.53
CA SER A 696 30.37 7.99 38.81
C SER A 696 29.31 6.96 39.21
N ILE A 697 29.53 6.24 40.32
CA ILE A 697 28.52 5.34 40.89
C ILE A 697 27.36 6.10 41.54
N GLU A 698 27.60 7.28 42.09
CA GLU A 698 26.56 8.17 42.63
C GLU A 698 25.63 8.66 41.52
N ASP A 699 26.21 8.99 40.36
CA ASP A 699 25.46 9.36 39.15
C ASP A 699 24.53 8.22 38.69
N TYR A 700 25.05 7.00 38.55
CA TYR A 700 24.22 5.82 38.26
C TYR A 700 23.08 5.64 39.29
N GLN A 701 23.39 5.70 40.59
CA GLN A 701 22.40 5.52 41.66
C GLN A 701 21.33 6.62 41.66
N SER A 702 21.70 7.86 41.33
CA SER A 702 20.76 9.00 41.27
C SER A 702 19.71 8.87 40.16
N ARG A 703 20.01 8.09 39.12
CA ARG A 703 19.12 7.87 37.97
C ARG A 703 18.35 6.57 38.07
N ARG A 704 19.02 5.49 38.49
CA ARG A 704 18.45 4.14 38.60
C ARG A 704 17.61 3.95 39.87
N GLY A 705 17.97 4.65 40.94
CA GLY A 705 17.31 4.54 42.24
C GLY A 705 17.62 3.25 43.01
N THR A 706 16.80 2.98 44.04
CA THR A 706 16.91 1.81 44.95
C THR A 706 16.07 0.61 44.48
N ASP A 707 15.95 -0.47 45.26
CA ASP A 707 15.04 -1.58 44.93
C ASP A 707 13.56 -1.15 44.78
N ALA A 708 12.75 -1.98 44.13
CA ALA A 708 11.31 -1.73 44.02
C ALA A 708 10.69 -1.56 45.41
N GLY A 709 10.12 -0.37 45.69
CA GLY A 709 9.61 0.00 47.02
C GLY A 709 10.58 0.75 47.94
N GLY A 710 11.81 1.04 47.50
CA GLY A 710 12.76 1.90 48.23
C GLY A 710 12.50 3.41 48.08
N THR A 711 13.22 4.22 48.86
CA THR A 711 12.93 5.66 49.10
C THR A 711 13.59 6.65 48.13
N ASN A 712 14.21 6.20 47.02
CA ASN A 712 14.87 7.07 46.04
C ASN A 712 14.64 6.57 44.61
N ASN A 713 13.40 6.64 44.12
CA ASN A 713 13.00 6.09 42.82
C ASN A 713 12.38 7.13 41.87
N ASP A 714 12.48 8.43 42.17
CA ASP A 714 11.75 9.50 41.47
C ASP A 714 12.29 9.80 40.05
N ASN A 715 13.51 9.36 39.74
CA ASN A 715 14.19 9.65 38.46
C ASN A 715 14.24 8.46 37.50
N ARG A 716 13.42 7.43 37.75
CA ARG A 716 13.32 6.23 36.90
C ARG A 716 11.88 5.97 36.51
N THR A 717 11.67 5.18 35.47
CA THR A 717 10.33 4.81 35.02
C THR A 717 9.58 3.99 36.07
N VAL A 718 8.26 4.19 36.14
CA VAL A 718 7.35 3.31 36.88
C VAL A 718 7.26 1.95 36.18
N ALA A 719 7.20 1.97 34.84
CA ALA A 719 7.30 0.77 34.05
C ALA A 719 8.67 0.10 34.27
N GLN A 720 8.63 -1.21 34.47
CA GLN A 720 9.80 -2.07 34.64
C GLN A 720 9.49 -3.45 34.04
N VAL A 721 10.51 -4.11 33.49
CA VAL A 721 10.34 -5.40 32.82
C VAL A 721 11.32 -6.41 33.39
N ASP A 722 10.79 -7.50 33.92
CA ASP A 722 11.59 -8.62 34.42
C ASP A 722 12.03 -9.53 33.27
N TRP A 723 13.30 -9.92 33.31
CA TRP A 723 13.91 -10.92 32.45
C TRP A 723 14.45 -12.05 33.32
N ASP A 724 13.52 -12.94 33.70
CA ASP A 724 13.75 -14.03 34.65
C ASP A 724 14.06 -15.38 33.98
N ASP A 725 13.64 -15.54 32.72
CA ASP A 725 13.86 -16.75 31.91
C ASP A 725 15.03 -16.54 30.93
N ILE A 726 16.17 -16.04 31.41
CA ILE A 726 17.34 -15.82 30.54
C ILE A 726 17.94 -17.16 30.12
N GLU A 727 17.87 -17.45 28.82
CA GLU A 727 18.40 -18.67 28.23
C GLU A 727 19.93 -18.79 28.34
N SER A 728 20.46 -19.97 28.00
CA SER A 728 21.91 -20.21 27.93
C SER A 728 22.55 -19.32 26.86
N TRP A 729 23.67 -18.69 27.19
CA TRP A 729 24.37 -17.79 26.27
C TRP A 729 25.58 -18.46 25.64
N ILE A 730 25.68 -18.33 24.33
CA ILE A 730 26.82 -18.76 23.51
C ILE A 730 27.68 -17.54 23.22
N LEU A 731 29.00 -17.70 23.28
CA LEU A 731 29.95 -16.62 23.01
C LEU A 731 29.64 -15.95 21.67
N ASP A 732 29.68 -14.61 21.67
CA ASP A 732 29.47 -13.75 20.50
C ASP A 732 28.07 -13.80 19.87
N GLN A 733 27.11 -14.52 20.46
CA GLN A 733 25.71 -14.47 20.03
C GLN A 733 24.94 -13.31 20.66
N GLN A 734 23.94 -12.81 19.94
CA GLN A 734 23.08 -11.72 20.38
C GLN A 734 21.80 -12.25 20.98
N TYR A 735 21.37 -11.64 22.08
CA TYR A 735 20.18 -11.98 22.83
C TYR A 735 19.33 -10.74 23.01
N ASN A 736 18.06 -10.84 22.63
CA ASN A 736 17.10 -9.77 22.83
C ASN A 736 16.46 -9.90 24.22
N SER A 737 16.28 -8.78 24.89
CA SER A 737 15.44 -8.71 26.09
C SER A 737 13.98 -9.00 25.75
N PRO A 738 13.13 -9.27 26.76
CA PRO A 738 11.70 -9.14 26.62
C PRO A 738 11.29 -7.73 26.12
N GLU A 739 10.04 -7.58 25.72
CA GLU A 739 9.50 -6.31 25.23
C GLU A 739 9.55 -5.22 26.32
N ILE A 740 10.20 -4.09 26.01
CA ILE A 740 10.36 -2.95 26.92
C ILE A 740 9.59 -1.70 26.46
N LYS A 741 8.62 -1.85 25.55
CA LYS A 741 7.90 -0.70 24.96
C LYS A 741 7.25 0.20 26.00
N THR A 742 6.77 -0.34 27.12
CA THR A 742 6.14 0.45 28.19
C THR A 742 7.14 1.39 28.87
N ILE A 743 8.39 0.97 29.02
CA ILE A 743 9.49 1.78 29.54
C ILE A 743 9.81 2.92 28.56
N ILE A 744 9.97 2.58 27.27
CA ILE A 744 10.28 3.59 26.24
C ILE A 744 9.12 4.57 26.07
N GLN A 745 7.89 4.07 26.07
CA GLN A 745 6.67 4.88 25.96
C GLN A 745 6.58 5.90 27.11
N GLU A 746 6.88 5.49 28.34
CA GLU A 746 6.88 6.40 29.49
C GLU A 746 7.90 7.54 29.31
N ILE A 747 9.10 7.23 28.82
CA ILE A 747 10.16 8.21 28.58
C ILE A 747 9.75 9.23 27.50
N VAL A 748 9.27 8.77 26.33
CA VAL A 748 8.93 9.65 25.21
C VAL A 748 7.64 10.45 25.42
N ASN A 749 6.80 10.01 26.35
CA ASN A 749 5.58 10.71 26.77
C ASN A 749 5.84 11.88 27.73
N GLN A 750 7.07 12.03 28.24
CA GLN A 750 7.40 13.17 29.09
C GLN A 750 7.23 14.49 28.35
N THR A 751 6.61 15.48 28.98
CA THR A 751 6.29 16.79 28.39
C THR A 751 7.51 17.60 27.95
N ASN A 752 8.69 17.26 28.47
CA ASN A 752 9.99 17.85 28.16
C ASN A 752 10.89 16.92 27.31
N TRP A 753 10.34 15.85 26.74
CA TRP A 753 11.03 15.02 25.75
C TRP A 753 11.18 15.78 24.43
N VAL A 754 12.39 15.76 23.88
CA VAL A 754 12.73 16.44 22.62
C VAL A 754 13.44 15.44 21.70
N VAL A 755 13.12 15.47 20.41
CA VAL A 755 13.77 14.65 19.38
C VAL A 755 15.28 14.89 19.40
N GLY A 756 16.07 13.81 19.37
CA GLY A 756 17.53 13.85 19.44
C GLY A 756 18.08 13.77 20.87
N ASN A 757 17.23 13.79 21.89
CA ASN A 757 17.65 13.55 23.26
C ASN A 757 18.27 12.16 23.44
N SER A 758 19.11 12.01 24.46
CA SER A 758 19.64 10.71 24.86
C SER A 758 18.76 10.07 25.92
N LEU A 759 18.58 8.75 25.85
CA LEU A 759 17.89 7.97 26.90
C LEU A 759 18.88 7.07 27.62
N ALA A 760 18.59 6.74 28.88
CA ALA A 760 19.35 5.76 29.64
C ALA A 760 18.45 4.63 30.15
N LEU A 761 18.96 3.41 30.09
CA LEU A 761 18.35 2.17 30.58
C LEU A 761 19.29 1.49 31.56
N PHE A 762 18.71 0.73 32.49
CA PHE A 762 19.44 -0.03 33.50
C PHE A 762 19.10 -1.49 33.38
N TRP A 763 20.11 -2.35 33.35
CA TRP A 763 19.96 -3.81 33.30
C TRP A 763 20.71 -4.42 34.48
N ASP A 764 19.99 -4.89 35.49
CA ASP A 764 20.58 -5.32 36.75
C ASP A 764 19.77 -6.38 37.51
N ASP A 765 20.42 -7.03 38.47
CA ASP A 765 19.81 -7.92 39.47
C ASP A 765 19.74 -7.23 40.83
N HIS A 766 19.23 -6.00 40.85
CA HIS A 766 19.26 -5.19 42.06
C HIS A 766 18.37 -5.79 43.17
N GLU A 767 17.42 -6.69 42.87
CA GLU A 767 16.63 -7.41 43.89
C GLU A 767 17.32 -8.68 44.45
N GLY A 768 18.50 -9.06 43.93
CA GLY A 768 19.26 -10.23 44.39
C GLY A 768 18.51 -11.54 44.14
N ARG A 769 17.84 -11.64 43.00
CA ARG A 769 16.99 -12.78 42.63
C ARG A 769 17.77 -13.87 41.91
N SER A 770 18.97 -13.59 41.43
CA SER A 770 19.79 -14.57 40.72
C SER A 770 20.62 -15.44 41.64
N SER A 771 20.87 -16.66 41.19
CA SER A 771 21.93 -17.54 41.72
C SER A 771 23.17 -17.59 40.81
N GLU A 772 23.08 -17.01 39.62
CA GLU A 772 24.07 -17.07 38.54
C GLU A 772 24.13 -15.71 37.80
N TYR A 773 24.97 -15.55 36.78
CA TYR A 773 25.12 -14.29 36.04
C TYR A 773 25.10 -14.43 34.51
N ARG A 774 24.90 -13.29 33.84
CA ARG A 774 25.13 -13.09 32.40
C ARG A 774 26.14 -12.00 32.15
N ASP A 775 26.93 -12.18 31.11
CA ASP A 775 28.06 -11.34 30.76
C ASP A 775 27.97 -10.91 29.30
N ALA A 776 27.68 -9.64 29.08
CA ALA A 776 27.59 -9.03 27.75
C ALA A 776 28.79 -8.12 27.48
N TYR A 777 29.06 -7.85 26.20
CA TYR A 777 30.05 -6.85 25.82
C TYR A 777 29.56 -5.45 26.23
N SER A 778 30.42 -4.70 26.91
CA SER A 778 30.33 -3.25 26.99
C SER A 778 30.97 -2.61 25.75
N TYR A 779 30.91 -1.29 25.66
CA TYR A 779 31.63 -0.50 24.67
C TYR A 779 33.15 -0.77 24.71
N ASP A 780 33.75 -0.71 25.90
CA ASP A 780 35.20 -0.94 26.06
C ASP A 780 35.61 -2.39 25.81
N GLY A 781 34.67 -3.34 25.94
CA GLY A 781 34.89 -4.73 25.55
C GLY A 781 34.89 -4.92 24.03
N SER A 782 34.01 -4.22 23.32
CA SER A 782 33.97 -4.19 21.85
C SER A 782 33.00 -3.14 21.35
N THR A 783 33.52 -2.16 20.59
CA THR A 783 32.72 -1.08 20.01
C THR A 783 31.70 -1.54 18.97
N ILE A 784 31.79 -2.77 18.45
CA ILE A 784 30.84 -3.32 17.46
C ILE A 784 29.86 -4.34 18.07
N LYS A 785 30.15 -4.83 19.28
CA LYS A 785 29.32 -5.80 20.01
C LYS A 785 28.63 -5.20 21.24
N ALA A 786 28.89 -3.93 21.55
CA ALA A 786 28.22 -3.16 22.59
C ALA A 786 26.70 -3.23 22.44
N ALA A 787 26.00 -3.01 23.56
CA ALA A 787 24.54 -3.12 23.62
C ALA A 787 23.85 -2.23 22.58
N LYS A 788 22.76 -2.76 22.00
CA LYS A 788 21.89 -2.06 21.07
C LYS A 788 20.49 -1.90 21.65
N LEU A 789 19.77 -0.89 21.20
CA LEU A 789 18.36 -0.65 21.47
C LEU A 789 17.63 -0.56 20.15
N HIS A 790 16.61 -1.41 20.00
CA HIS A 790 15.70 -1.40 18.88
C HIS A 790 14.37 -0.78 19.29
N ILE A 791 13.83 0.12 18.49
CA ILE A 791 12.52 0.78 18.69
C ILE A 791 11.76 0.83 17.37
N GLU A 792 10.51 0.39 17.39
CA GLU A 792 9.53 0.62 16.33
C GLU A 792 8.44 1.56 16.85
N TYR A 793 8.05 2.56 16.06
CA TYR A 793 7.08 3.58 16.46
C TYR A 793 6.29 4.13 15.26
N TYR A 794 5.17 4.78 15.55
CA TYR A 794 4.33 5.47 14.56
C TYR A 794 3.90 6.86 15.03
#